data_AF-A0A9P6IJM0-F1
#
_entry.id   AF-A0A9P6IJM0-F1
#
_cell.length_a   1.000
_cell.length_b   1.000
_cell.length_c   1.000
_cell.angle_alpha   90.00
_cell.angle_beta   90.00
_cell.angle_gamma   90.00
#
_symmetry.space_group_name_H-M   'P 1'
#
loop_
_entity.id
_entity.type
_entity.pdbx_description
1 polymer ?
#
loop_
_entity_poly.entity_id
_entity_poly.type
_entity_poly.pdbx_seq_one_letter_code
_entity_poly.pdbx_strand_id
1 'polypeptide(L)'
;MIVPRINLAANSYADDLKAFSLLPNQVLVAATPDDSRLQDALKHQNKDAYWVQPLAFDPQDPLAQIHALLDAGADKVILPFAAFAAGVESFSHIPQERLAVELNPTDFDKADRLLNTVSAFLLNVDTSAESLEAIKNLVQVVQTDLLPRGGIKRVIAGFSGQGPTNTPGTLAISELGRVGVDTLLSSEILSTDHQEGKLNLGEAFMATIVSDRPDGLFPTVVVDEQGISLGLVYSSLESVVESFRTRKGFYFSRSRGLWHKGASSGATQDLIKIHVDCDSDALQFTVHQHGSGFCHNNIRGCFGPATGLAHLNQTLQSRKISAPADSYTQRLFKDSNLVKSKIMEEAEELCEANTPEEIAWETADLIYFALVKCVANGVTIKDVEQQLENRSRKITRRPGHARPRWDFSAKEAASPAPAAVPATTPASVVVTQNAKSSRIAMKSYNMSALSADDQRKLLLRPIIQSSDIMARVKPIVDGVRERGDAALSELTAKFDGVLLDKNVISAPFSPESMVLDEKTRLAIDQAYDNIKKFHAAQLQEKALVVETMPGVVCTRFARPIERVGLYVPGGTAVLPSTALMLGIPAAVAGCSEIVIATPPRKDGSIVPEVMYVAHKVGASKVLVAGGAQAIAAMAYGTESCPKVDKICGPGNQYVTAAKMLTQIDSSSLVSIDMPAGPSELLVIADMTSIPAYVASDLLSQAEHGTDSQVVL
;
A
#
# COMPACT_ATOMS: atom_id res chain seq x y z
N MET A 1 10.93 -11.39 -21.92
CA MET A 1 9.69 -11.91 -22.57
C MET A 1 9.70 -11.64 -24.08
N ILE A 2 8.80 -12.28 -24.83
CA ILE A 2 8.56 -12.00 -26.26
C ILE A 2 7.51 -10.88 -26.42
N VAL A 3 7.76 -9.97 -27.36
CA VAL A 3 6.82 -8.92 -27.79
C VAL A 3 6.56 -9.08 -29.31
N PRO A 4 5.35 -9.46 -29.74
CA PRO A 4 5.02 -9.53 -31.16
C PRO A 4 4.89 -8.14 -31.79
N ARG A 5 5.48 -7.94 -32.97
CA ARG A 5 5.36 -6.74 -33.81
C ARG A 5 4.45 -7.05 -34.99
N ILE A 6 3.22 -6.56 -34.95
CA ILE A 6 2.17 -6.84 -35.93
C ILE A 6 2.06 -5.64 -36.89
N ASN A 7 2.23 -5.89 -38.18
CA ASN A 7 2.04 -4.88 -39.21
C ASN A 7 0.57 -4.81 -39.63
N LEU A 8 -0.14 -3.75 -39.26
CA LEU A 8 -1.56 -3.59 -39.59
C LEU A 8 -1.83 -3.44 -41.10
N ALA A 9 -0.81 -3.15 -41.91
CA ALA A 9 -0.94 -3.14 -43.37
C ALA A 9 -1.05 -4.56 -43.95
N ALA A 10 -0.49 -5.57 -43.29
CA ALA A 10 -0.49 -6.96 -43.76
C ALA A 10 -1.90 -7.57 -43.76
N ASN A 11 -2.18 -8.47 -44.70
CA ASN A 11 -3.50 -9.10 -44.81
C ASN A 11 -3.81 -10.06 -43.65
N SER A 12 -2.78 -10.58 -42.95
CA SER A 12 -2.91 -11.50 -41.80
C SER A 12 -3.21 -10.81 -40.47
N TYR A 13 -3.20 -9.47 -40.39
CA TYR A 13 -3.11 -8.74 -39.12
C TYR A 13 -4.20 -9.13 -38.10
N ALA A 14 -5.42 -9.44 -38.56
CA ALA A 14 -6.54 -9.83 -37.70
C ALA A 14 -6.34 -11.23 -37.08
N ASP A 15 -5.76 -12.16 -37.84
CA ASP A 15 -5.40 -13.50 -37.33
C ASP A 15 -4.17 -13.41 -36.41
N ASP A 16 -3.19 -12.57 -36.75
CA ASP A 16 -2.00 -12.32 -35.91
C ASP A 16 -2.39 -11.72 -34.54
N LEU A 17 -3.24 -10.67 -34.52
CA LEU A 17 -3.80 -10.08 -33.31
C LEU A 17 -4.51 -11.12 -32.43
N LYS A 18 -5.31 -11.99 -33.07
CA LYS A 18 -6.00 -13.06 -32.37
C LYS A 18 -5.01 -14.08 -31.82
N ALA A 19 -4.09 -14.59 -32.63
CA ALA A 19 -3.09 -15.59 -32.22
C ALA A 19 -2.27 -15.12 -31.02
N PHE A 20 -1.83 -13.86 -31.04
CA PHE A 20 -0.85 -13.33 -30.09
C PHE A 20 -1.43 -12.61 -28.87
N SER A 21 -2.76 -12.42 -28.81
CA SER A 21 -3.49 -11.88 -27.64
C SER A 21 -3.27 -12.59 -26.30
N LEU A 22 -2.65 -13.78 -26.26
CA LEU A 22 -2.26 -14.41 -24.99
C LEU A 22 -1.11 -13.69 -24.29
N LEU A 23 -0.30 -12.92 -25.02
CA LEU A 23 0.84 -12.17 -24.48
C LEU A 23 0.41 -10.79 -23.97
N PRO A 24 1.07 -10.27 -22.91
CA PRO A 24 0.64 -9.02 -22.27
C PRO A 24 0.79 -7.78 -23.13
N ASN A 25 1.85 -7.73 -23.96
CA ASN A 25 2.24 -6.57 -24.76
C ASN A 25 2.35 -6.97 -26.24
N GLN A 26 1.84 -6.14 -27.14
CA GLN A 26 1.96 -6.30 -28.59
C GLN A 26 2.24 -4.95 -29.23
N VAL A 27 3.20 -4.87 -30.16
CA VAL A 27 3.49 -3.65 -30.91
C VAL A 27 2.69 -3.64 -32.21
N LEU A 28 1.81 -2.65 -32.36
CA LEU A 28 1.03 -2.42 -33.58
C LEU A 28 1.73 -1.37 -34.44
N VAL A 29 2.20 -1.79 -35.61
CA VAL A 29 2.79 -0.89 -36.62
C VAL A 29 1.68 -0.43 -37.57
N ALA A 30 1.50 0.88 -37.69
CA ALA A 30 0.48 1.52 -38.52
C ALA A 30 1.09 2.59 -39.41
N ALA A 31 0.48 2.89 -40.56
CA ALA A 31 1.00 3.91 -41.46
C ALA A 31 0.96 5.32 -40.83
N THR A 32 -0.14 5.64 -40.16
CA THR A 32 -0.38 6.92 -39.46
C THR A 32 -1.26 6.71 -38.21
N PRO A 33 -1.33 7.67 -37.27
CA PRO A 33 -2.24 7.63 -36.13
C PRO A 33 -3.73 7.46 -36.48
N ASP A 34 -4.12 7.98 -37.65
CA ASP A 34 -5.51 8.01 -38.14
C ASP A 34 -5.90 6.76 -38.96
N ASP A 35 -5.02 5.76 -39.04
CA ASP A 35 -5.27 4.50 -39.75
C ASP A 35 -6.54 3.79 -39.22
N SER A 36 -7.50 3.52 -40.11
CA SER A 36 -8.79 2.94 -39.71
C SER A 36 -8.66 1.56 -39.07
N ARG A 37 -7.64 0.76 -39.44
CA ARG A 37 -7.40 -0.57 -38.84
C ARG A 37 -6.86 -0.45 -37.43
N LEU A 38 -6.00 0.55 -37.18
CA LEU A 38 -5.51 0.90 -35.85
C LEU A 38 -6.65 1.39 -34.95
N GLN A 39 -7.46 2.32 -35.47
CA GLN A 39 -8.60 2.86 -34.75
C GLN A 39 -9.68 1.81 -34.46
N ASP A 40 -9.85 0.81 -35.32
CA ASP A 40 -10.73 -0.34 -35.08
C ASP A 40 -10.16 -1.27 -33.99
N ALA A 41 -8.88 -1.64 -34.08
CA ALA A 41 -8.20 -2.49 -33.09
C ALA A 41 -8.27 -1.90 -31.67
N LEU A 42 -8.00 -0.60 -31.51
CA LEU A 42 -8.07 0.09 -30.20
C LEU A 42 -9.50 0.21 -29.64
N LYS A 43 -10.53 0.19 -30.50
CA LYS A 43 -11.94 0.31 -30.09
C LYS A 43 -12.61 -1.03 -29.76
N HIS A 44 -12.32 -2.07 -30.52
CA HIS A 44 -13.15 -3.27 -30.58
C HIS A 44 -12.51 -4.56 -30.05
N GLN A 45 -11.19 -4.60 -29.84
CA GLN A 45 -10.54 -5.76 -29.21
C GLN A 45 -10.44 -5.59 -27.68
N ASN A 46 -10.30 -6.71 -26.96
CA ASN A 46 -9.97 -6.68 -25.53
C ASN A 46 -8.74 -5.77 -25.36
N LYS A 47 -8.79 -4.86 -24.39
CA LYS A 47 -7.82 -3.77 -24.24
C LYS A 47 -6.56 -4.22 -23.50
N ASP A 48 -5.96 -5.28 -24.03
CA ASP A 48 -4.59 -5.68 -23.76
C ASP A 48 -3.62 -4.59 -24.23
N ALA A 49 -2.37 -4.63 -23.75
CA ALA A 49 -1.47 -3.49 -23.82
C ALA A 49 -0.87 -3.32 -25.23
N TYR A 50 -1.66 -2.75 -26.14
CA TYR A 50 -1.22 -2.39 -27.48
C TYR A 50 -0.31 -1.17 -27.42
N TRP A 51 0.93 -1.38 -27.84
CA TRP A 51 1.95 -0.36 -28.01
C TRP A 51 1.95 0.06 -29.47
N VAL A 52 1.60 1.32 -29.75
CA VAL A 52 1.38 1.78 -31.11
C VAL A 52 2.66 2.43 -31.64
N GLN A 53 3.11 1.99 -32.81
CA GLN A 53 4.24 2.57 -33.55
C GLN A 53 3.76 3.11 -34.91
N PRO A 54 3.35 4.39 -34.99
CA PRO A 54 3.03 5.03 -36.26
C PRO A 54 4.31 5.28 -37.08
N LEU A 55 4.28 4.94 -38.37
CA LEU A 55 5.42 5.16 -39.27
C LEU A 55 5.59 6.64 -39.68
N ALA A 56 4.52 7.43 -39.63
CA ALA A 56 4.55 8.87 -39.84
C ALA A 56 3.53 9.58 -38.94
N PHE A 57 3.91 10.75 -38.42
CA PHE A 57 3.02 11.72 -37.77
C PHE A 57 2.83 12.94 -38.67
N ASP A 58 1.74 13.69 -38.48
CA ASP A 58 1.59 15.02 -39.07
C ASP A 58 2.65 15.96 -38.47
N PRO A 59 3.53 16.58 -39.27
CA PRO A 59 4.52 17.54 -38.76
C PRO A 59 3.91 18.79 -38.11
N GLN A 60 2.63 19.11 -38.33
CA GLN A 60 1.99 20.30 -37.78
C GLN A 60 1.43 20.10 -36.37
N ASP A 61 0.96 18.90 -36.01
CA ASP A 61 0.43 18.60 -34.67
C ASP A 61 0.66 17.13 -34.24
N PRO A 62 1.93 16.74 -34.01
CA PRO A 62 2.25 15.39 -33.53
C PRO A 62 1.70 15.15 -32.11
N LEU A 63 1.54 16.20 -31.29
CA LEU A 63 1.10 16.07 -29.91
C LEU A 63 -0.38 15.69 -29.82
N ALA A 64 -1.27 16.35 -30.58
CA ALA A 64 -2.68 15.98 -30.59
C ALA A 64 -2.89 14.56 -31.11
N GLN A 65 -2.11 14.11 -32.10
CA GLN A 65 -2.15 12.74 -32.59
C GLN A 65 -1.72 11.71 -31.53
N ILE A 66 -0.67 12.00 -30.74
CA ILE A 66 -0.26 11.15 -29.61
C ILE A 66 -1.36 11.07 -28.54
N HIS A 67 -1.97 12.21 -28.17
CA HIS A 67 -3.11 12.24 -27.24
C HIS A 67 -4.31 11.44 -27.77
N ALA A 68 -4.64 11.59 -29.05
CA ALA A 68 -5.73 10.87 -29.69
C ALA A 68 -5.53 9.34 -29.64
N LEU A 69 -4.31 8.84 -29.86
CA LEU A 69 -4.00 7.41 -29.74
C LEU A 69 -4.16 6.90 -28.29
N LEU A 70 -3.61 7.64 -27.32
CA LEU A 70 -3.64 7.27 -25.90
C LEU A 70 -5.06 7.32 -25.32
N ASP A 71 -5.92 8.24 -25.78
CA ASP A 71 -7.33 8.34 -25.39
C ASP A 71 -8.26 7.39 -26.17
N ALA A 72 -7.87 6.95 -27.37
CA ALA A 72 -8.55 5.90 -28.12
C ALA A 72 -8.37 4.53 -27.46
N GLY A 73 -7.22 4.29 -26.82
CA GLY A 73 -6.98 3.11 -25.99
C GLY A 73 -5.56 2.54 -26.07
N ALA A 74 -4.62 3.18 -26.77
CA ALA A 74 -3.23 2.74 -26.81
C ALA A 74 -2.63 2.75 -25.40
N ASP A 75 -2.01 1.65 -25.00
CA ASP A 75 -1.29 1.57 -23.72
C ASP A 75 -0.03 2.43 -23.76
N LYS A 76 0.70 2.36 -24.87
CA LYS A 76 1.92 3.12 -25.10
C LYS A 76 2.00 3.62 -26.53
N VAL A 77 2.59 4.80 -26.75
CA VAL A 77 2.99 5.26 -28.09
C VAL A 77 4.52 5.23 -28.20
N ILE A 78 5.01 4.58 -29.25
CA ILE A 78 6.42 4.47 -29.61
C ILE A 78 6.74 5.58 -30.61
N LEU A 79 7.76 6.39 -30.32
CA LEU A 79 8.22 7.48 -31.17
C LEU A 79 9.68 7.26 -31.58
N PRO A 80 10.10 7.65 -32.80
CA PRO A 80 11.51 7.62 -33.18
C PRO A 80 12.31 8.65 -32.35
N PHE A 81 13.58 8.36 -32.04
CA PHE A 81 14.46 9.27 -31.29
C PHE A 81 14.45 10.72 -31.79
N ALA A 82 14.42 10.91 -33.12
CA ALA A 82 14.38 12.23 -33.75
C ALA A 82 13.18 13.09 -33.32
N ALA A 83 12.03 12.48 -33.00
CA ALA A 83 10.85 13.20 -32.52
C ALA A 83 11.05 13.75 -31.09
N PHE A 84 11.75 13.02 -30.22
CA PHE A 84 12.14 13.54 -28.90
C PHE A 84 13.22 14.62 -29.01
N ALA A 85 14.22 14.42 -29.87
CA ALA A 85 15.30 15.40 -30.08
C ALA A 85 14.80 16.77 -30.56
N ALA A 86 13.61 16.83 -31.17
CA ALA A 86 12.97 18.06 -31.61
C ALA A 86 12.14 18.80 -30.54
N GLY A 87 11.88 18.19 -29.36
CA GLY A 87 10.99 18.83 -28.36
C GLY A 87 10.64 17.99 -27.13
N VAL A 88 11.63 17.53 -26.36
CA VAL A 88 11.43 16.74 -25.11
C VAL A 88 10.44 17.41 -24.14
N GLU A 89 10.53 18.73 -23.95
CA GLU A 89 9.65 19.48 -23.05
C GLU A 89 8.16 19.39 -23.44
N SER A 90 7.86 19.30 -24.74
CA SER A 90 6.50 19.18 -25.28
C SER A 90 5.79 17.87 -24.91
N PHE A 91 6.50 16.89 -24.37
CA PHE A 91 5.94 15.60 -23.93
C PHE A 91 5.85 15.47 -22.40
N SER A 92 6.32 16.46 -21.64
CA SER A 92 6.45 16.41 -20.17
C SER A 92 5.14 16.23 -19.39
N HIS A 93 3.99 16.55 -20.01
CA HIS A 93 2.66 16.34 -19.43
C HIS A 93 2.05 14.97 -19.75
N ILE A 94 2.69 14.16 -20.59
CA ILE A 94 2.31 12.77 -20.85
C ILE A 94 3.05 11.90 -19.82
N PRO A 95 2.36 11.02 -19.07
CA PRO A 95 3.03 10.14 -18.12
C PRO A 95 4.03 9.22 -18.83
N GLN A 96 5.24 9.09 -18.28
CA GLN A 96 6.38 8.37 -18.91
C GLN A 96 6.06 6.90 -19.23
N GLU A 97 5.18 6.26 -18.45
CA GLU A 97 4.68 4.90 -18.67
C GLU A 97 3.81 4.76 -19.92
N ARG A 98 3.38 5.87 -20.53
CA ARG A 98 2.59 5.91 -21.77
C ARG A 98 3.44 6.18 -23.03
N LEU A 99 4.76 6.39 -22.86
CA LEU A 99 5.68 6.62 -23.98
C LEU A 99 6.79 5.55 -24.08
N ALA A 100 7.26 5.35 -25.31
CA ALA A 100 8.43 4.58 -25.70
C ALA A 100 9.26 5.38 -26.71
N VAL A 101 10.56 5.08 -26.79
CA VAL A 101 11.43 5.55 -27.86
C VAL A 101 12.00 4.39 -28.66
N GLU A 102 12.05 4.53 -29.98
CA GLU A 102 12.83 3.68 -30.89
C GLU A 102 14.22 4.32 -31.09
N LEU A 103 15.27 3.56 -30.78
CA LEU A 103 16.68 3.93 -30.94
C LEU A 103 17.34 3.06 -32.00
N ASN A 104 18.18 3.67 -32.84
CA ASN A 104 19.16 2.95 -33.66
C ASN A 104 20.51 2.90 -32.92
N PRO A 105 21.47 2.04 -33.31
CA PRO A 105 22.72 1.85 -32.56
C PRO A 105 23.54 3.15 -32.38
N THR A 106 23.39 4.10 -33.32
CA THR A 106 23.99 5.44 -33.30
C THR A 106 23.38 6.42 -32.29
N ASP A 107 22.35 6.02 -31.56
CA ASP A 107 21.60 6.84 -30.59
C ASP A 107 21.55 6.22 -29.17
N PHE A 108 22.15 5.05 -28.95
CA PHE A 108 22.12 4.37 -27.64
C PHE A 108 22.83 5.17 -26.54
N ASP A 109 23.86 5.94 -26.91
CA ASP A 109 24.60 6.86 -26.04
C ASP A 109 23.77 8.06 -25.54
N LYS A 110 22.59 8.29 -26.13
CA LYS A 110 21.68 9.42 -25.80
C LYS A 110 20.46 8.97 -24.99
N ALA A 111 20.35 7.69 -24.66
CA ALA A 111 19.20 7.13 -23.95
C ALA A 111 19.08 7.66 -22.51
N ASP A 112 20.21 8.03 -21.89
CA ASP A 112 20.32 8.68 -20.58
C ASP A 112 19.41 9.93 -20.47
N ARG A 113 19.36 10.74 -21.53
CA ARG A 113 18.55 11.97 -21.62
C ARG A 113 17.06 11.71 -21.60
N LEU A 114 16.62 10.51 -21.98
CA LEU A 114 15.21 10.13 -22.10
C LEU A 114 14.70 9.33 -20.90
N LEU A 115 15.57 8.99 -19.94
CA LEU A 115 15.20 8.21 -18.76
C LEU A 115 14.05 8.82 -17.94
N ASN A 116 13.85 10.14 -17.95
CA ASN A 116 12.76 10.79 -17.23
C ASN A 116 11.48 10.97 -18.07
N THR A 117 11.48 10.54 -19.34
CA THR A 117 10.44 10.83 -20.34
C THR A 117 9.76 9.56 -20.86
N VAL A 118 10.46 8.43 -20.92
CA VAL A 118 9.93 7.17 -21.45
C VAL A 118 10.18 6.00 -20.50
N SER A 119 9.25 5.04 -20.46
CA SER A 119 9.40 3.80 -19.70
C SER A 119 9.81 2.60 -20.56
N ALA A 120 10.05 2.78 -21.86
CA ALA A 120 10.57 1.70 -22.70
C ALA A 120 11.46 2.21 -23.85
N PHE A 121 12.51 1.44 -24.12
CA PHE A 121 13.47 1.65 -25.19
C PHE A 121 13.39 0.47 -26.16
N LEU A 122 12.98 0.71 -27.40
CA LEU A 122 12.98 -0.27 -28.47
C LEU A 122 14.27 -0.06 -29.29
N LEU A 123 15.12 -1.07 -29.30
CA LEU A 123 16.44 -1.04 -29.92
C LEU A 123 16.36 -1.74 -31.26
N ASN A 124 16.60 -1.01 -32.34
CA ASN A 124 16.74 -1.59 -33.67
C ASN A 124 18.18 -2.08 -33.85
N VAL A 125 18.38 -3.40 -33.86
CA VAL A 125 19.70 -4.05 -33.79
C VAL A 125 19.89 -5.13 -34.85
N ASP A 126 21.15 -5.48 -35.09
CA ASP A 126 21.53 -6.69 -35.80
C ASP A 126 22.03 -7.76 -34.82
N THR A 127 22.49 -8.90 -35.35
CA THR A 127 23.04 -10.03 -34.58
C THR A 127 24.54 -9.92 -34.35
N SER A 128 25.15 -8.73 -34.53
CA SER A 128 26.59 -8.54 -34.31
C SER A 128 26.96 -8.51 -32.82
N ALA A 129 28.22 -8.84 -32.52
CA ALA A 129 28.76 -8.76 -31.17
C ALA A 129 28.77 -7.31 -30.63
N GLU A 130 28.93 -6.32 -31.51
CA GLU A 130 28.92 -4.89 -31.16
C GLU A 130 27.52 -4.45 -30.71
N SER A 131 26.47 -4.84 -31.44
CA SER A 131 25.07 -4.62 -31.03
C SER A 131 24.76 -5.26 -29.69
N LEU A 132 25.19 -6.50 -29.46
CA LEU A 132 24.97 -7.21 -28.18
C LEU A 132 25.64 -6.51 -26.99
N GLU A 133 26.85 -5.97 -27.17
CA GLU A 133 27.53 -5.24 -26.10
C GLU A 133 26.88 -3.86 -25.85
N ALA A 134 26.44 -3.18 -26.91
CA ALA A 134 25.71 -1.92 -26.81
C ALA A 134 24.36 -2.09 -26.07
N ILE A 135 23.64 -3.20 -26.29
CA ILE A 135 22.44 -3.57 -25.54
C ILE A 135 22.74 -3.70 -24.04
N LYS A 136 23.78 -4.46 -23.66
CA LYS A 136 24.14 -4.67 -22.23
C LYS A 136 24.46 -3.35 -21.52
N ASN A 137 25.23 -2.48 -22.18
CA ASN A 137 25.57 -1.16 -21.65
C ASN A 137 24.31 -0.32 -21.36
N LEU A 138 23.35 -0.31 -22.30
CA LEU A 138 22.09 0.41 -22.10
C LEU A 138 21.23 -0.21 -20.99
N VAL A 139 21.15 -1.55 -20.90
CA VAL A 139 20.48 -2.22 -19.78
C VAL A 139 21.08 -1.81 -18.45
N GLN A 140 22.41 -1.79 -18.33
CA GLN A 140 23.08 -1.38 -17.10
C GLN A 140 22.73 0.08 -16.72
N VAL A 141 22.67 0.99 -17.69
CA VAL A 141 22.21 2.38 -17.48
C VAL A 141 20.75 2.41 -16.99
N VAL A 142 19.84 1.69 -17.64
CA VAL A 142 18.42 1.63 -17.28
C VAL A 142 18.21 1.02 -15.88
N GLN A 143 18.88 -0.09 -15.57
CA GLN A 143 18.84 -0.72 -14.25
C GLN A 143 19.41 0.21 -13.17
N THR A 144 20.50 0.92 -13.44
CA THR A 144 21.11 1.85 -12.48
C THR A 144 20.18 3.03 -12.17
N ASP A 145 19.42 3.54 -13.14
CA ASP A 145 18.44 4.61 -12.92
C ASP A 145 17.16 4.14 -12.19
N LEU A 146 16.80 2.85 -12.32
CA LEU A 146 15.69 2.26 -11.57
C LEU A 146 15.98 2.15 -10.07
N LEU A 147 17.22 1.80 -9.67
CA LEU A 147 17.61 1.57 -8.28
C LEU A 147 17.16 2.67 -7.27
N PRO A 148 17.31 3.98 -7.55
CA PRO A 148 16.88 5.03 -6.64
C PRO A 148 15.40 5.47 -6.77
N ARG A 149 14.64 4.97 -7.76
CA ARG A 149 13.32 5.52 -8.14
C ARG A 149 12.18 4.52 -8.18
N GLY A 150 12.47 3.25 -8.45
CA GLY A 150 11.46 2.23 -8.76
C GLY A 150 10.77 2.46 -10.12
N GLY A 151 9.75 1.64 -10.40
CA GLY A 151 9.00 1.65 -11.65
C GLY A 151 9.43 0.58 -12.66
N ILE A 152 8.69 0.48 -13.78
CA ILE A 152 8.96 -0.51 -14.84
C ILE A 152 9.60 0.20 -16.02
N LYS A 153 10.90 -0.02 -16.24
CA LYS A 153 11.58 0.32 -17.50
C LYS A 153 11.93 -0.93 -18.27
N ARG A 154 11.58 -0.97 -19.56
CA ARG A 154 11.86 -2.10 -20.46
C ARG A 154 12.89 -1.72 -21.52
N VAL A 155 13.88 -2.58 -21.70
CA VAL A 155 14.75 -2.58 -22.89
C VAL A 155 14.29 -3.71 -23.77
N ILE A 156 14.00 -3.41 -25.04
CA ILE A 156 13.42 -4.34 -26.01
C ILE A 156 14.33 -4.39 -27.23
N ALA A 157 14.90 -5.54 -27.57
CA ALA A 157 15.70 -5.72 -28.77
C ALA A 157 14.83 -6.20 -29.94
N GLY A 158 14.74 -5.39 -31.00
CA GLY A 158 14.11 -5.72 -32.27
C GLY A 158 15.15 -5.91 -33.37
N PHE A 159 15.06 -7.02 -34.10
CA PHE A 159 16.09 -7.42 -35.06
C PHE A 159 15.72 -6.98 -36.48
N SER A 160 16.61 -6.23 -37.14
CA SER A 160 16.41 -5.76 -38.51
C SER A 160 16.83 -6.80 -39.56
N GLY A 161 15.88 -7.22 -40.40
CA GLY A 161 16.14 -8.01 -41.61
C GLY A 161 15.05 -9.04 -41.89
N GLN A 162 14.46 -9.00 -43.09
CA GLN A 162 13.56 -10.07 -43.55
C GLN A 162 14.38 -11.28 -44.03
N GLY A 163 14.38 -12.35 -43.24
CA GLY A 163 14.94 -13.64 -43.63
C GLY A 163 15.28 -14.52 -42.42
N PRO A 164 15.24 -15.86 -42.54
CA PRO A 164 15.49 -16.78 -41.43
C PRO A 164 16.90 -16.70 -40.85
N THR A 165 17.85 -16.03 -41.53
CA THR A 165 19.22 -15.78 -41.04
C THR A 165 19.31 -14.65 -40.02
N ASN A 166 18.33 -13.74 -39.96
CA ASN A 166 18.33 -12.58 -39.06
C ASN A 166 17.34 -12.72 -37.90
N THR A 167 16.57 -13.81 -37.86
CA THR A 167 15.70 -14.16 -36.73
C THR A 167 16.55 -14.74 -35.59
N PRO A 168 16.49 -14.19 -34.36
CA PRO A 168 17.16 -14.81 -33.21
C PRO A 168 16.50 -16.16 -32.87
N GLY A 169 17.31 -17.20 -32.76
CA GLY A 169 16.86 -18.51 -32.25
C GLY A 169 16.55 -18.47 -30.75
N THR A 170 15.96 -19.54 -30.23
CA THR A 170 15.62 -19.68 -28.80
C THR A 170 16.80 -19.47 -27.86
N LEU A 171 18.02 -19.85 -28.25
CA LEU A 171 19.24 -19.59 -27.49
C LEU A 171 19.51 -18.08 -27.32
N ALA A 172 19.50 -17.31 -28.42
CA ALA A 172 19.72 -15.87 -28.37
C ALA A 172 18.61 -15.14 -27.61
N ILE A 173 17.35 -15.59 -27.75
CA ILE A 173 16.21 -15.13 -26.96
C ILE A 173 16.44 -15.36 -25.45
N SER A 174 16.98 -16.51 -25.07
CA SER A 174 17.29 -16.84 -23.68
C SER A 174 18.46 -16.01 -23.13
N GLU A 175 19.48 -15.75 -23.94
CA GLU A 175 20.61 -14.88 -23.56
C GLU A 175 20.17 -13.43 -23.32
N LEU A 176 19.28 -12.88 -24.16
CA LEU A 176 18.66 -11.57 -23.96
C LEU A 176 17.78 -11.55 -22.70
N GLY A 177 16.96 -12.58 -22.49
CA GLY A 177 16.12 -12.71 -21.30
C GLY A 177 16.94 -12.69 -20.00
N ARG A 178 18.08 -13.40 -19.95
CA ARG A 178 19.01 -13.42 -18.80
C ARG A 178 19.63 -12.07 -18.46
N VAL A 179 19.74 -11.16 -19.44
CA VAL A 179 20.17 -9.77 -19.20
C VAL A 179 18.99 -8.81 -19.06
N GLY A 180 17.76 -9.29 -18.87
CA GLY A 180 16.59 -8.45 -18.66
C GLY A 180 16.09 -7.71 -19.90
N VAL A 181 16.35 -8.26 -21.10
CA VAL A 181 15.91 -7.70 -22.38
C VAL A 181 14.73 -8.49 -22.93
N ASP A 182 13.67 -7.78 -23.32
CA ASP A 182 12.54 -8.33 -24.07
C ASP A 182 12.88 -8.44 -25.58
N THR A 183 12.37 -9.46 -26.27
CA THR A 183 12.65 -9.66 -27.70
C THR A 183 11.45 -9.25 -28.55
N LEU A 184 11.62 -8.28 -29.44
CA LEU A 184 10.61 -7.84 -30.41
C LEU A 184 10.75 -8.65 -31.71
N LEU A 185 9.70 -9.40 -32.07
CA LEU A 185 9.69 -10.31 -33.21
C LEU A 185 8.51 -10.01 -34.15
N SER A 186 8.73 -9.99 -35.47
CA SER A 186 7.66 -9.79 -36.46
C SER A 186 6.60 -10.91 -36.38
N SER A 187 5.32 -10.58 -36.59
CA SER A 187 4.26 -11.59 -36.72
C SER A 187 4.55 -12.61 -37.84
N GLU A 188 5.20 -12.16 -38.91
CA GLU A 188 5.53 -12.97 -40.10
C GLU A 188 6.40 -14.19 -39.78
N ILE A 189 7.28 -14.09 -38.76
CA ILE A 189 8.23 -15.14 -38.36
C ILE A 189 7.73 -15.99 -37.17
N LEU A 190 6.58 -15.66 -36.59
CA LEU A 190 6.00 -16.35 -35.44
C LEU A 190 4.85 -17.27 -35.86
N SER A 191 4.66 -18.35 -35.10
CA SER A 191 3.54 -19.28 -35.25
C SER A 191 3.15 -19.90 -33.91
N THR A 192 1.86 -20.15 -33.68
CA THR A 192 1.37 -20.93 -32.53
C THR A 192 1.52 -22.44 -32.75
N ASP A 193 1.53 -22.89 -34.01
CA ASP A 193 1.81 -24.27 -34.43
C ASP A 193 3.27 -24.42 -34.89
N HIS A 194 3.79 -25.65 -34.97
CA HIS A 194 5.07 -25.89 -35.62
C HIS A 194 4.92 -25.74 -37.14
N GLN A 195 5.60 -24.75 -37.72
CA GLN A 195 5.63 -24.47 -39.16
C GLN A 195 7.08 -24.31 -39.61
N GLU A 196 7.45 -24.91 -40.74
CA GLU A 196 8.81 -24.82 -41.27
C GLU A 196 9.19 -23.36 -41.60
N GLY A 197 10.38 -22.93 -41.17
CA GLY A 197 10.84 -21.55 -41.35
C GLY A 197 10.27 -20.52 -40.37
N LYS A 198 9.38 -20.90 -39.44
CA LYS A 198 8.85 -20.03 -38.38
C LYS A 198 9.26 -20.50 -36.99
N LEU A 199 9.37 -19.56 -36.07
CA LEU A 199 9.62 -19.81 -34.66
C LEU A 199 8.30 -20.09 -33.92
N ASN A 200 8.23 -21.19 -33.16
CA ASN A 200 7.06 -21.46 -32.33
C ASN A 200 6.99 -20.46 -31.17
N LEU A 201 5.84 -19.81 -30.98
CA LEU A 201 5.65 -18.77 -29.97
C LEU A 201 5.76 -19.31 -28.55
N GLY A 202 5.26 -20.52 -28.28
CA GLY A 202 5.37 -21.16 -26.97
C GLY A 202 6.81 -21.48 -26.62
N GLU A 203 7.58 -22.02 -27.57
CA GLU A 203 9.02 -22.27 -27.38
C GLU A 203 9.81 -20.96 -27.18
N ALA A 204 9.51 -19.93 -27.98
CA ALA A 204 10.13 -18.61 -27.85
C ALA A 204 9.82 -17.95 -26.50
N PHE A 205 8.58 -18.05 -26.03
CA PHE A 205 8.15 -17.56 -24.72
C PHE A 205 8.87 -18.32 -23.60
N MET A 206 8.86 -19.66 -23.65
CA MET A 206 9.50 -20.51 -22.65
C MET A 206 11.03 -20.35 -22.61
N ALA A 207 11.68 -19.96 -23.70
CA ALA A 207 13.09 -19.61 -23.71
C ALA A 207 13.43 -18.36 -22.88
N THR A 208 12.46 -17.50 -22.58
CA THR A 208 12.65 -16.27 -21.77
C THR A 208 12.46 -16.47 -20.27
N ILE A 209 12.18 -17.70 -19.80
CA ILE A 209 11.96 -18.02 -18.38
C ILE A 209 12.84 -19.18 -17.92
N VAL A 210 13.12 -19.28 -16.62
CA VAL A 210 14.03 -20.28 -16.03
C VAL A 210 13.38 -20.86 -14.77
N SER A 211 13.12 -22.16 -14.77
CA SER A 211 12.56 -22.85 -13.59
C SER A 211 13.61 -22.91 -12.46
N ASP A 212 13.19 -22.56 -11.24
CA ASP A 212 13.93 -22.76 -10.00
C ASP A 212 13.95 -24.24 -9.55
N ARG A 213 13.08 -25.07 -10.16
CA ARG A 213 12.79 -26.43 -9.70
C ARG A 213 13.75 -27.47 -10.30
N PRO A 214 14.23 -28.45 -9.49
CA PRO A 214 15.02 -29.57 -10.01
C PRO A 214 14.30 -30.48 -11.04
N ASP A 215 12.97 -30.41 -11.12
CA ASP A 215 12.17 -31.15 -12.10
C ASP A 215 11.91 -30.37 -13.41
N GLY A 216 12.40 -29.13 -13.53
CA GLY A 216 12.24 -28.28 -14.71
C GLY A 216 10.80 -27.87 -15.00
N LEU A 217 9.88 -28.07 -14.05
CA LEU A 217 8.50 -27.60 -14.15
C LEU A 217 8.40 -26.15 -13.67
N PHE A 218 7.40 -25.44 -14.14
CA PHE A 218 7.15 -24.05 -13.77
C PHE A 218 5.93 -23.99 -12.85
N PRO A 219 6.02 -23.40 -11.64
CA PRO A 219 4.84 -23.07 -10.85
C PRO A 219 3.89 -22.23 -11.70
N THR A 220 2.59 -22.55 -11.70
CA THR A 220 1.60 -21.83 -12.51
C THR A 220 0.39 -21.49 -11.67
N VAL A 221 0.22 -20.22 -11.35
CA VAL A 221 -0.96 -19.69 -10.67
C VAL A 221 -2.06 -19.49 -11.72
N VAL A 222 -3.16 -20.21 -11.58
CA VAL A 222 -4.32 -20.06 -12.46
C VAL A 222 -5.29 -19.09 -11.80
N VAL A 223 -5.61 -18.00 -12.48
CA VAL A 223 -6.53 -16.95 -12.03
C VAL A 223 -7.72 -16.82 -12.99
N ASP A 224 -8.84 -16.30 -12.51
CA ASP A 224 -9.93 -15.88 -13.39
C ASP A 224 -9.69 -14.48 -13.99
N GLU A 225 -10.64 -14.02 -14.79
CA GLU A 225 -10.64 -12.73 -15.48
C GLU A 225 -10.55 -11.50 -14.56
N GLN A 226 -10.72 -11.66 -13.24
CA GLN A 226 -10.58 -10.61 -12.24
C GLN A 226 -9.26 -10.73 -11.45
N GLY A 227 -8.38 -11.66 -11.82
CA GLY A 227 -7.14 -11.95 -11.09
C GLY A 227 -7.35 -12.80 -9.84
N ILE A 228 -8.56 -13.31 -9.57
CA ILE A 228 -8.83 -14.13 -8.37
C ILE A 228 -8.25 -15.53 -8.59
N SER A 229 -7.42 -15.98 -7.65
CA SER A 229 -6.75 -17.29 -7.72
C SER A 229 -7.74 -18.45 -7.69
N LEU A 230 -7.76 -19.20 -8.78
CA LEU A 230 -8.51 -20.45 -8.93
C LEU A 230 -7.71 -21.66 -8.43
N GLY A 231 -6.38 -21.63 -8.53
CA GLY A 231 -5.54 -22.72 -8.04
C GLY A 231 -4.08 -22.61 -8.45
N LEU A 232 -3.24 -23.47 -7.87
CA LEU A 232 -1.85 -23.67 -8.26
C LEU A 232 -1.71 -25.00 -9.02
N VAL A 233 -1.03 -24.96 -10.16
CA VAL A 233 -0.63 -26.14 -10.95
C VAL A 233 0.85 -26.02 -11.33
N TYR A 234 1.35 -27.00 -12.08
CA TYR A 234 2.68 -26.97 -12.67
C TYR A 234 2.55 -27.04 -14.19
N SER A 235 3.42 -26.35 -14.91
CA SER A 235 3.50 -26.39 -16.36
C SER A 235 4.85 -26.97 -16.82
N SER A 236 4.84 -27.67 -17.95
CA SER A 236 6.02 -28.05 -18.71
C SER A 236 6.10 -27.22 -20.00
N LEU A 237 7.24 -27.25 -20.69
CA LEU A 237 7.39 -26.69 -22.03
C LEU A 237 6.25 -27.15 -22.98
N GLU A 238 6.01 -28.45 -23.02
CA GLU A 238 4.92 -29.07 -23.81
C GLU A 238 3.55 -28.50 -23.43
N SER A 239 3.23 -28.35 -22.15
CA SER A 239 1.92 -27.85 -21.73
C SER A 239 1.71 -26.36 -22.04
N VAL A 240 2.79 -25.56 -22.04
CA VAL A 240 2.71 -24.15 -22.44
C VAL A 240 2.59 -24.01 -23.96
N VAL A 241 3.36 -24.77 -24.74
CA VAL A 241 3.22 -24.80 -26.22
C VAL A 241 1.80 -25.20 -26.63
N GLU A 242 1.26 -26.27 -26.06
CA GLU A 242 -0.13 -26.69 -26.31
C GLU A 242 -1.16 -25.66 -25.82
N SER A 243 -0.89 -24.95 -24.73
CA SER A 243 -1.73 -23.85 -24.24
C SER A 243 -1.77 -22.67 -25.21
N PHE A 244 -0.63 -22.27 -25.79
CA PHE A 244 -0.58 -21.26 -26.86
C PHE A 244 -1.33 -21.72 -28.11
N ARG A 245 -1.08 -22.95 -28.56
CA ARG A 245 -1.65 -23.53 -29.78
C ARG A 245 -3.17 -23.70 -29.72
N THR A 246 -3.70 -24.18 -28.60
CA THR A 246 -5.12 -24.49 -28.43
C THR A 246 -5.93 -23.37 -27.78
N ARG A 247 -5.27 -22.43 -27.10
CA ARG A 247 -5.88 -21.44 -26.20
C ARG A 247 -6.73 -22.06 -25.11
N LYS A 248 -6.30 -23.19 -24.54
CA LYS A 248 -6.95 -23.89 -23.42
C LYS A 248 -5.98 -24.06 -22.26
N GLY A 249 -6.50 -24.31 -21.06
CA GLY A 249 -5.70 -24.67 -19.90
C GLY A 249 -5.08 -26.07 -20.01
N PHE A 250 -3.87 -26.17 -20.57
CA PHE A 250 -3.04 -27.37 -20.54
C PHE A 250 -1.95 -27.21 -19.48
N TYR A 251 -1.78 -28.23 -18.64
CA TYR A 251 -0.84 -28.25 -17.52
C TYR A 251 -0.10 -29.59 -17.44
N PHE A 252 0.90 -29.66 -16.57
CA PHE A 252 1.56 -30.91 -16.23
C PHE A 252 0.93 -31.57 -14.99
N SER A 253 0.58 -32.85 -15.10
CA SER A 253 0.08 -33.69 -14.02
C SER A 253 1.07 -34.82 -13.72
N ARG A 254 1.48 -34.95 -12.44
CA ARG A 254 2.38 -36.02 -11.96
C ARG A 254 1.87 -37.44 -12.26
N SER A 255 0.56 -37.63 -12.49
CA SER A 255 -0.05 -38.93 -12.78
C SER A 255 -0.52 -39.11 -14.23
N ARG A 256 -0.43 -38.09 -15.08
CA ARG A 256 -0.95 -38.12 -16.47
C ARG A 256 0.00 -37.55 -17.53
N GLY A 257 1.10 -36.89 -17.14
CA GLY A 257 1.88 -36.06 -18.05
C GLY A 257 1.09 -34.82 -18.46
N LEU A 258 1.07 -34.52 -19.76
CA LEU A 258 0.27 -33.44 -20.35
C LEU A 258 -1.24 -33.61 -20.01
N TRP A 259 -1.85 -32.57 -19.45
CA TRP A 259 -3.21 -32.61 -18.94
C TRP A 259 -4.04 -31.39 -19.37
N HIS A 260 -5.03 -31.63 -20.24
CA HIS A 260 -6.09 -30.66 -20.53
C HIS A 260 -7.07 -30.60 -19.35
N LYS A 261 -7.14 -29.45 -18.67
CA LYS A 261 -8.01 -29.24 -17.51
C LYS A 261 -9.48 -29.44 -17.87
N GLY A 262 -10.16 -30.28 -17.08
CA GLY A 262 -11.62 -30.46 -17.16
C GLY A 262 -12.13 -31.21 -18.39
N ALA A 263 -11.27 -31.70 -19.28
CA ALA A 263 -11.67 -32.41 -20.51
C ALA A 263 -12.65 -33.58 -20.26
N SER A 264 -12.50 -34.30 -19.14
CA SER A 264 -13.37 -35.42 -18.76
C SER A 264 -14.61 -35.02 -17.93
N SER A 265 -14.64 -33.81 -17.37
CA SER A 265 -15.70 -33.35 -16.46
C SER A 265 -16.55 -32.19 -17.00
N GLY A 266 -16.21 -31.65 -18.18
CA GLY A 266 -16.82 -30.45 -18.74
C GLY A 266 -16.38 -29.13 -18.07
N ALA A 267 -15.57 -29.18 -17.00
CA ALA A 267 -15.05 -27.99 -16.30
C ALA A 267 -13.77 -27.45 -16.96
N THR A 268 -13.84 -27.23 -18.27
CA THR A 268 -12.75 -26.80 -19.15
C THR A 268 -12.37 -25.34 -18.93
N GLN A 269 -11.28 -24.90 -19.56
CA GLN A 269 -10.75 -23.55 -19.44
C GLN A 269 -10.37 -23.00 -20.81
N ASP A 270 -10.80 -21.77 -21.10
CA ASP A 270 -10.27 -20.99 -22.20
C ASP A 270 -9.17 -20.09 -21.67
N LEU A 271 -7.98 -20.18 -22.26
CA LEU A 271 -6.86 -19.35 -21.87
C LEU A 271 -6.99 -17.96 -22.51
N ILE A 272 -6.95 -16.93 -21.67
CA ILE A 272 -7.07 -15.53 -22.08
C ILE A 272 -5.68 -14.91 -22.13
N LYS A 273 -4.84 -15.15 -21.11
CA LYS A 273 -3.57 -14.47 -20.95
C LYS A 273 -2.55 -15.33 -20.20
N ILE A 274 -1.28 -15.17 -20.56
CA ILE A 274 -0.15 -15.73 -19.82
C ILE A 274 0.73 -14.55 -19.40
N HIS A 275 1.06 -14.49 -18.11
CA HIS A 275 2.10 -13.63 -17.56
C HIS A 275 3.22 -14.46 -16.96
N VAL A 276 4.35 -13.79 -16.81
CA VAL A 276 5.53 -14.20 -16.06
C VAL A 276 5.66 -13.25 -14.87
N ASP A 277 6.23 -13.71 -13.76
CA ASP A 277 6.62 -12.86 -12.63
C ASP A 277 7.87 -12.01 -12.93
N CYS A 278 8.43 -11.38 -11.89
CA CYS A 278 9.49 -10.38 -12.00
C CYS A 278 10.89 -10.97 -12.24
N ASP A 279 11.15 -12.14 -11.70
CA ASP A 279 12.39 -12.93 -11.74
C ASP A 279 12.35 -14.04 -12.80
N SER A 280 11.18 -14.29 -13.38
CA SER A 280 10.95 -15.17 -14.51
C SER A 280 11.11 -16.66 -14.23
N ASP A 281 10.60 -17.11 -13.07
CA ASP A 281 10.55 -18.53 -12.69
C ASP A 281 9.12 -19.11 -12.54
N ALA A 282 8.09 -18.28 -12.28
CA ALA A 282 6.70 -18.71 -12.28
C ALA A 282 5.83 -18.06 -13.37
N LEU A 283 4.70 -18.73 -13.61
CA LEU A 283 3.69 -18.34 -14.60
C LEU A 283 2.37 -17.97 -13.92
N GLN A 284 1.64 -17.03 -14.53
CA GLN A 284 0.23 -16.79 -14.21
C GLN A 284 -0.62 -17.01 -15.46
N PHE A 285 -1.61 -17.89 -15.38
CA PHE A 285 -2.58 -18.15 -16.45
C PHE A 285 -3.91 -17.52 -16.09
N THR A 286 -4.32 -16.49 -16.84
CA THR A 286 -5.68 -15.91 -16.75
C THR A 286 -6.62 -16.72 -17.64
N VAL A 287 -7.66 -17.33 -17.06
CA VAL A 287 -8.58 -18.21 -17.78
C VAL A 287 -10.05 -17.80 -17.61
N HIS A 288 -10.86 -18.05 -18.64
CA HIS A 288 -12.30 -18.20 -18.46
C HIS A 288 -12.60 -19.65 -18.05
N GLN A 289 -13.12 -19.84 -16.85
CA GLN A 289 -13.41 -21.16 -16.27
C GLN A 289 -14.85 -21.59 -16.57
N HIS A 290 -15.01 -22.67 -17.34
CA HIS A 290 -16.31 -23.27 -17.65
C HIS A 290 -16.73 -24.31 -16.60
N GLY A 291 -18.01 -24.68 -16.59
CA GLY A 291 -18.55 -25.77 -15.77
C GLY A 291 -18.58 -25.48 -14.27
N SER A 292 -18.35 -26.51 -13.45
CA SER A 292 -18.51 -26.46 -11.98
C SER A 292 -17.39 -25.71 -11.23
N GLY A 293 -16.29 -25.36 -11.91
CA GLY A 293 -15.17 -24.61 -11.34
C GLY A 293 -13.81 -25.29 -11.51
N PHE A 294 -12.79 -24.66 -10.93
CA PHE A 294 -11.42 -25.15 -11.02
C PHE A 294 -11.19 -26.42 -10.19
N CYS A 295 -11.68 -26.44 -8.94
CA CYS A 295 -11.33 -27.48 -7.98
C CYS A 295 -12.04 -28.81 -8.28
N HIS A 296 -11.38 -29.94 -7.97
CA HIS A 296 -11.96 -31.27 -8.09
C HIS A 296 -13.19 -31.51 -7.19
N ASN A 297 -13.38 -30.66 -6.16
CA ASN A 297 -14.54 -30.68 -5.28
C ASN A 297 -15.77 -29.92 -5.84
N ASN A 298 -15.78 -29.57 -7.14
CA ASN A 298 -16.84 -28.78 -7.78
C ASN A 298 -17.09 -27.42 -7.11
N ILE A 299 -15.99 -26.73 -6.75
CA ILE A 299 -15.99 -25.36 -6.23
C ILE A 299 -15.11 -24.46 -7.11
N ARG A 300 -15.39 -23.15 -7.12
CA ARG A 300 -14.77 -22.14 -8.02
C ARG A 300 -13.25 -22.24 -8.05
N GLY A 301 -12.60 -22.27 -6.88
CA GLY A 301 -11.15 -22.37 -6.74
C GLY A 301 -10.70 -23.31 -5.61
N CYS A 302 -9.41 -23.65 -5.58
CA CYS A 302 -8.81 -24.51 -4.55
C CYS A 302 -8.64 -23.82 -3.19
N PHE A 303 -8.61 -22.49 -3.14
CA PHE A 303 -8.28 -21.70 -1.94
C PHE A 303 -9.51 -21.20 -1.16
N GLY A 304 -10.69 -21.77 -1.42
CA GLY A 304 -11.94 -21.42 -0.75
C GLY A 304 -12.98 -20.75 -1.66
N PRO A 305 -14.11 -20.29 -1.11
CA PRO A 305 -15.09 -19.51 -1.85
C PRO A 305 -14.56 -18.11 -2.15
N ALA A 306 -15.05 -17.50 -3.24
CA ALA A 306 -14.81 -16.07 -3.50
C ALA A 306 -15.38 -15.21 -2.36
N THR A 307 -14.80 -14.03 -2.15
CA THR A 307 -15.25 -13.01 -1.18
C THR A 307 -15.49 -11.66 -1.89
N GLY A 308 -15.94 -10.64 -1.16
CA GLY A 308 -16.11 -9.27 -1.66
C GLY A 308 -17.05 -9.13 -2.86
N LEU A 309 -16.75 -8.19 -3.76
CA LEU A 309 -17.60 -7.86 -4.93
C LEU A 309 -17.71 -9.03 -5.92
N ALA A 310 -16.66 -9.82 -6.10
CA ALA A 310 -16.67 -11.01 -6.95
C ALA A 310 -17.66 -12.09 -6.42
N HIS A 311 -17.75 -12.25 -5.10
CA HIS A 311 -18.76 -13.11 -4.46
C HIS A 311 -20.18 -12.54 -4.59
N LEU A 312 -20.34 -11.24 -4.38
CA LEU A 312 -21.63 -10.58 -4.48
C LEU A 312 -22.19 -10.68 -5.91
N ASN A 313 -21.38 -10.39 -6.94
CA ASN A 313 -21.77 -10.55 -8.34
C ASN A 313 -22.19 -12.01 -8.65
N GLN A 314 -21.42 -13.00 -8.19
CA GLN A 314 -21.76 -14.42 -8.37
C GLN A 314 -23.09 -14.79 -7.68
N THR A 315 -23.31 -14.29 -6.47
CA THR A 315 -24.56 -14.48 -5.71
C THR A 315 -25.75 -13.85 -6.43
N LEU A 316 -25.60 -12.63 -6.95
CA LEU A 316 -26.64 -11.94 -7.70
C LEU A 316 -26.96 -12.65 -9.03
N GLN A 317 -25.96 -13.09 -9.79
CA GLN A 317 -26.16 -13.88 -11.01
C GLN A 317 -26.89 -15.19 -10.73
N SER A 318 -26.50 -15.92 -9.68
CA SER A 318 -27.18 -17.14 -9.24
C SER A 318 -28.63 -16.86 -8.85
N ARG A 319 -28.89 -15.80 -8.07
CA ARG A 319 -30.25 -15.39 -7.67
C ARG A 319 -31.10 -14.94 -8.86
N LYS A 320 -30.55 -14.31 -9.90
CA LYS A 320 -31.30 -13.93 -11.11
C LYS A 320 -31.98 -15.14 -11.78
N ILE A 321 -31.36 -16.33 -11.66
CA ILE A 321 -31.87 -17.59 -12.21
C ILE A 321 -32.74 -18.34 -11.19
N SER A 322 -32.31 -18.39 -9.93
CA SER A 322 -32.84 -19.33 -8.92
C SER A 322 -33.70 -18.72 -7.81
N ALA A 323 -33.83 -17.39 -7.73
CA ALA A 323 -34.52 -16.75 -6.61
C ALA A 323 -36.04 -17.04 -6.62
N PRO A 324 -36.65 -17.36 -5.45
CA PRO A 324 -38.09 -17.55 -5.32
C PRO A 324 -38.88 -16.35 -5.85
N ALA A 325 -40.06 -16.63 -6.44
CA ALA A 325 -40.86 -15.65 -7.17
C ALA A 325 -41.16 -14.37 -6.37
N ASP A 326 -41.38 -14.51 -5.05
CA ASP A 326 -41.77 -13.43 -4.14
C ASP A 326 -40.60 -12.83 -3.32
N SER A 327 -39.37 -13.31 -3.54
CA SER A 327 -38.20 -12.84 -2.79
C SER A 327 -37.84 -11.38 -3.11
N TYR A 328 -37.28 -10.66 -2.13
CA TYR A 328 -36.88 -9.25 -2.28
C TYR A 328 -35.88 -9.06 -3.44
N THR A 329 -34.87 -9.93 -3.56
CA THR A 329 -33.92 -9.87 -4.69
C THR A 329 -34.62 -10.10 -6.04
N GLN A 330 -35.64 -10.96 -6.13
CA GLN A 330 -36.39 -11.19 -7.36
C GLN A 330 -37.29 -10.00 -7.73
N ARG A 331 -37.83 -9.27 -6.74
CA ARG A 331 -38.52 -8.00 -6.95
C ARG A 331 -37.57 -6.94 -7.51
N LEU A 332 -36.36 -6.81 -6.96
CA LEU A 332 -35.34 -5.88 -7.48
C LEU A 332 -34.99 -6.18 -8.95
N PHE A 333 -34.81 -7.44 -9.33
CA PHE A 333 -34.51 -7.77 -10.74
C PHE A 333 -35.64 -7.47 -11.73
N LYS A 334 -36.90 -7.42 -11.27
CA LYS A 334 -38.08 -7.18 -12.13
C LYS A 334 -38.54 -5.71 -12.13
N ASP A 335 -38.47 -5.03 -10.99
CA ASP A 335 -38.97 -3.66 -10.83
C ASP A 335 -37.82 -2.65 -11.00
N SER A 336 -37.72 -2.12 -12.22
CA SER A 336 -36.73 -1.11 -12.57
C SER A 336 -36.93 0.24 -11.87
N ASN A 337 -38.12 0.53 -11.35
CA ASN A 337 -38.40 1.73 -10.56
C ASN A 337 -37.95 1.53 -9.11
N LEU A 338 -38.23 0.37 -8.51
CA LEU A 338 -37.76 0.04 -7.15
C LEU A 338 -36.23 0.11 -7.05
N VAL A 339 -35.50 -0.49 -7.99
CA VAL A 339 -34.03 -0.41 -8.01
C VAL A 339 -33.56 1.02 -8.22
N LYS A 340 -34.26 1.81 -9.05
CA LYS A 340 -33.93 3.22 -9.25
C LYS A 340 -34.13 4.03 -7.95
N SER A 341 -35.21 3.78 -7.21
CA SER A 341 -35.46 4.45 -5.92
C SER A 341 -34.37 4.10 -4.92
N LYS A 342 -34.07 2.81 -4.70
CA LYS A 342 -32.98 2.40 -3.77
C LYS A 342 -31.62 2.97 -4.17
N ILE A 343 -31.24 2.97 -5.45
CA ILE A 343 -29.98 3.62 -5.89
C ILE A 343 -29.95 5.12 -5.56
N MET A 344 -31.09 5.81 -5.59
CA MET A 344 -31.14 7.23 -5.24
C MET A 344 -31.15 7.45 -3.72
N GLU A 345 -31.75 6.53 -2.95
CA GLU A 345 -31.83 6.48 -1.49
C GLU A 345 -30.43 6.32 -0.89
N GLU A 346 -29.72 5.19 -1.16
CA GLU A 346 -28.35 5.03 -0.62
C GLU A 346 -27.35 6.07 -1.14
N ALA A 347 -27.61 6.69 -2.31
CA ALA A 347 -26.77 7.76 -2.82
C ALA A 347 -27.01 9.11 -2.12
N GLU A 348 -28.20 9.32 -1.56
CA GLU A 348 -28.53 10.46 -0.70
C GLU A 348 -27.96 10.22 0.70
N GLU A 349 -28.18 9.01 1.26
CA GLU A 349 -27.62 8.58 2.55
C GLU A 349 -26.08 8.63 2.56
N LEU A 350 -25.40 8.19 1.49
CA LEU A 350 -23.94 8.35 1.33
C LEU A 350 -23.48 9.81 1.25
N CYS A 351 -24.32 10.74 0.76
CA CYS A 351 -23.98 12.17 0.77
C CYS A 351 -24.20 12.81 2.15
N GLU A 352 -25.07 12.24 2.97
CA GLU A 352 -25.36 12.69 4.34
C GLU A 352 -24.48 12.00 5.40
N ALA A 353 -23.83 10.88 5.07
CA ALA A 353 -22.93 10.14 5.94
C ALA A 353 -21.69 10.97 6.35
N ASN A 354 -21.44 11.10 7.65
CA ASN A 354 -20.37 11.94 8.19
C ASN A 354 -19.27 11.16 8.93
N THR A 355 -19.53 9.90 9.31
CA THR A 355 -18.54 9.04 9.96
C THR A 355 -17.95 8.01 8.99
N PRO A 356 -16.71 7.51 9.22
CA PRO A 356 -16.12 6.47 8.37
C PRO A 356 -16.91 5.14 8.36
N GLU A 357 -17.68 4.86 9.41
CA GLU A 357 -18.50 3.64 9.53
C GLU A 357 -19.78 3.77 8.68
N GLU A 358 -20.51 4.90 8.77
CA GLU A 358 -21.64 5.21 7.88
C GLU A 358 -21.21 5.27 6.42
N ILE A 359 -20.14 6.02 6.08
CA ILE A 359 -19.64 6.12 4.70
C ILE A 359 -19.34 4.73 4.10
N ALA A 360 -18.81 3.81 4.91
CA ALA A 360 -18.55 2.44 4.47
C ALA A 360 -19.84 1.61 4.26
N TRP A 361 -20.86 1.80 5.11
CA TRP A 361 -22.16 1.13 4.99
C TRP A 361 -22.93 1.64 3.76
N GLU A 362 -23.15 2.96 3.65
CA GLU A 362 -23.91 3.55 2.55
C GLU A 362 -23.21 3.31 1.19
N THR A 363 -21.87 3.31 1.16
CA THR A 363 -21.11 2.91 -0.04
C THR A 363 -21.35 1.44 -0.39
N ALA A 364 -21.43 0.54 0.60
CA ALA A 364 -21.63 -0.89 0.36
C ALA A 364 -23.04 -1.17 -0.19
N ASP A 365 -24.07 -0.53 0.35
CA ASP A 365 -25.45 -0.71 -0.14
C ASP A 365 -25.68 0.00 -1.49
N LEU A 366 -25.08 1.18 -1.72
CA LEU A 366 -25.08 1.80 -3.05
C LEU A 366 -24.42 0.90 -4.10
N ILE A 367 -23.28 0.27 -3.78
CA ILE A 367 -22.63 -0.72 -4.64
C ILE A 367 -23.50 -1.96 -4.83
N TYR A 368 -24.21 -2.43 -3.79
CA TYR A 368 -25.15 -3.55 -3.89
C TYR A 368 -26.25 -3.27 -4.92
N PHE A 369 -26.98 -2.16 -4.80
CA PHE A 369 -28.07 -1.84 -5.73
C PHE A 369 -27.56 -1.50 -7.13
N ALA A 370 -26.39 -0.87 -7.26
CA ALA A 370 -25.71 -0.68 -8.54
C ALA A 370 -25.39 -2.04 -9.22
N LEU A 371 -24.85 -3.01 -8.49
CA LEU A 371 -24.58 -4.36 -9.03
C LEU A 371 -25.86 -5.13 -9.35
N VAL A 372 -26.93 -4.98 -8.56
CA VAL A 372 -28.26 -5.52 -8.89
C VAL A 372 -28.74 -4.94 -10.22
N LYS A 373 -28.59 -3.63 -10.45
CA LYS A 373 -28.93 -2.97 -11.72
C LYS A 373 -28.07 -3.50 -12.88
N CYS A 374 -26.77 -3.67 -12.69
CA CYS A 374 -25.88 -4.28 -13.68
C CYS A 374 -26.34 -5.69 -14.06
N VAL A 375 -26.46 -6.58 -13.07
CA VAL A 375 -26.82 -7.99 -13.27
C VAL A 375 -28.23 -8.14 -13.87
N ALA A 376 -29.19 -7.29 -13.51
CA ALA A 376 -30.51 -7.24 -14.15
C ALA A 376 -30.39 -7.04 -15.67
N ASN A 377 -29.51 -6.13 -16.11
CA ASN A 377 -29.31 -5.74 -17.51
C ASN A 377 -28.22 -6.54 -18.24
N GLY A 378 -27.70 -7.61 -17.62
CA GLY A 378 -26.67 -8.48 -18.22
C GLY A 378 -25.25 -7.92 -18.18
N VAL A 379 -25.03 -6.84 -17.42
CA VAL A 379 -23.70 -6.25 -17.16
C VAL A 379 -23.10 -6.95 -15.93
N THR A 380 -21.83 -7.31 -16.01
CA THR A 380 -21.06 -7.96 -14.94
C THR A 380 -20.17 -6.95 -14.20
N ILE A 381 -19.68 -7.31 -13.01
CA ILE A 381 -18.64 -6.53 -12.31
C ILE A 381 -17.39 -6.33 -13.21
N LYS A 382 -16.99 -7.34 -14.00
CA LYS A 382 -15.87 -7.26 -14.95
C LYS A 382 -16.08 -6.14 -15.98
N ASP A 383 -17.30 -5.98 -16.49
CA ASP A 383 -17.62 -4.89 -17.43
C ASP A 383 -17.49 -3.52 -16.78
N VAL A 384 -17.81 -3.40 -15.49
CA VAL A 384 -17.63 -2.17 -14.70
C VAL A 384 -16.14 -1.90 -14.47
N GLU A 385 -15.37 -2.89 -14.03
CA GLU A 385 -13.92 -2.82 -13.84
C GLU A 385 -13.22 -2.40 -15.15
N GLN A 386 -13.58 -3.01 -16.28
CA GLN A 386 -13.08 -2.64 -17.60
C GLN A 386 -13.44 -1.19 -17.98
N GLN A 387 -14.60 -0.67 -17.58
CA GLN A 387 -14.97 0.74 -17.81
C GLN A 387 -14.26 1.72 -16.87
N LEU A 388 -13.85 1.30 -15.66
CA LEU A 388 -12.99 2.09 -14.79
C LEU A 388 -11.57 2.16 -15.35
N GLU A 389 -11.03 1.03 -15.78
CA GLU A 389 -9.71 0.93 -16.43
C GLU A 389 -9.66 1.72 -17.75
N ASN A 390 -10.75 1.72 -18.51
CA ASN A 390 -10.89 2.56 -19.71
C ASN A 390 -10.88 4.07 -19.41
N ARG A 391 -11.13 4.48 -18.16
CA ARG A 391 -11.14 5.90 -17.73
C ARG A 391 -9.80 6.29 -17.10
N SER A 392 -9.17 5.40 -16.32
CA SER A 392 -7.82 5.62 -15.76
C SER A 392 -6.77 5.85 -16.85
N ARG A 393 -6.90 5.13 -17.98
CA ARG A 393 -6.00 5.27 -19.14
C ARG A 393 -6.18 6.54 -19.98
N LYS A 394 -7.17 7.41 -19.70
CA LYS A 394 -7.36 8.66 -20.46
C LYS A 394 -6.46 9.77 -19.94
N ILE A 395 -5.83 10.47 -20.87
CA ILE A 395 -4.94 11.61 -20.58
C ILE A 395 -5.74 12.90 -20.60
N THR A 396 -6.70 13.06 -21.53
CA THR A 396 -7.61 14.21 -21.47
C THR A 396 -8.67 14.03 -20.39
N ARG A 397 -8.59 14.85 -19.35
CA ARG A 397 -9.60 14.90 -18.28
C ARG A 397 -10.76 15.80 -18.72
N ARG A 398 -12.00 15.33 -18.52
CA ARG A 398 -13.18 16.18 -18.70
C ARG A 398 -13.21 17.28 -17.64
N PRO A 399 -13.70 18.49 -17.97
CA PRO A 399 -14.01 19.49 -16.95
C PRO A 399 -14.98 18.88 -15.92
N GLY A 400 -14.58 18.86 -14.66
CA GLY A 400 -15.27 18.17 -13.56
C GLY A 400 -16.55 18.85 -13.07
N HIS A 401 -17.29 19.53 -13.95
CA HIS A 401 -18.46 20.29 -13.57
C HIS A 401 -19.65 19.37 -13.30
N ALA A 402 -20.28 19.56 -12.13
CA ALA A 402 -21.58 18.98 -11.85
C ALA A 402 -22.63 19.48 -12.84
N ARG A 403 -23.64 18.66 -13.15
CA ARG A 403 -24.80 19.12 -13.93
C ARG A 403 -25.62 20.09 -13.07
N PRO A 404 -26.27 21.15 -13.63
CA PRO A 404 -26.88 22.23 -12.85
C PRO A 404 -27.87 21.82 -11.74
N ARG A 405 -28.57 20.68 -11.90
CA ARG A 405 -29.49 20.14 -10.86
C ARG A 405 -28.77 19.59 -9.62
N TRP A 406 -27.49 19.24 -9.75
CA TRP A 406 -26.62 18.65 -8.71
C TRP A 406 -25.37 19.50 -8.43
N ASP A 407 -25.35 20.75 -8.91
CA ASP A 407 -24.31 21.71 -8.53
C ASP A 407 -24.69 22.34 -7.19
N PHE A 408 -24.14 21.76 -6.11
CA PHE A 408 -24.33 22.27 -4.76
C PHE A 408 -23.47 23.52 -4.48
N SER A 409 -22.33 23.66 -5.15
CA SER A 409 -21.45 24.84 -5.01
C SER A 409 -22.14 26.13 -5.49
N ALA A 410 -22.94 26.05 -6.55
CA ALA A 410 -23.78 27.15 -7.03
C ALA A 410 -24.97 27.47 -6.10
N LYS A 411 -25.35 26.57 -5.18
CA LYS A 411 -26.41 26.80 -4.18
C LYS A 411 -25.88 27.42 -2.89
N GLU A 412 -24.70 27.00 -2.42
CA GLU A 412 -24.07 27.57 -1.21
C GLU A 412 -23.65 29.03 -1.41
N ALA A 413 -23.25 29.41 -2.63
CA ALA A 413 -22.90 30.79 -3.00
C ALA A 413 -24.05 31.82 -2.89
N ALA A 414 -25.29 31.38 -2.59
CA ALA A 414 -26.46 32.25 -2.43
C ALA A 414 -26.72 32.73 -0.99
N SER A 415 -25.93 32.27 0.00
CA SER A 415 -25.96 32.79 1.38
C SER A 415 -24.85 33.82 1.60
N PRO A 416 -25.06 34.86 2.43
CA PRO A 416 -24.07 35.92 2.63
C PRO A 416 -22.84 35.40 3.36
N ALA A 417 -21.72 35.33 2.64
CA ALA A 417 -20.43 34.88 3.19
C ALA A 417 -19.90 35.85 4.27
N PRO A 418 -19.27 35.34 5.35
CA PRO A 418 -18.47 36.15 6.25
C PRO A 418 -17.31 36.83 5.50
N ALA A 419 -16.89 38.00 5.98
CA ALA A 419 -15.84 38.79 5.32
C ALA A 419 -14.52 38.01 5.18
N ALA A 420 -13.99 37.98 3.95
CA ALA A 420 -12.74 37.28 3.65
C ALA A 420 -11.55 37.88 4.41
N VAL A 421 -10.88 37.05 5.21
CA VAL A 421 -9.57 37.36 5.79
C VAL A 421 -8.52 37.30 4.66
N PRO A 422 -7.59 38.25 4.53
CA PRO A 422 -6.59 38.22 3.46
C PRO A 422 -5.71 36.96 3.57
N ALA A 423 -5.56 36.24 2.45
CA ALA A 423 -4.68 35.09 2.38
C ALA A 423 -3.22 35.53 2.55
N THR A 424 -2.64 35.29 3.72
CA THR A 424 -1.21 35.46 3.95
C THR A 424 -0.45 34.42 3.15
N THR A 425 0.24 34.86 2.11
CA THR A 425 1.18 34.04 1.34
C THR A 425 2.22 33.44 2.28
N PRO A 426 2.49 32.12 2.27
CA PRO A 426 3.60 31.55 3.02
C PRO A 426 4.91 32.18 2.52
N ALA A 427 5.64 32.84 3.41
CA ALA A 427 6.91 33.46 3.06
C ALA A 427 7.88 32.38 2.56
N SER A 428 8.46 32.60 1.37
CA SER A 428 9.50 31.73 0.83
C SER A 428 10.69 31.74 1.78
N VAL A 429 10.95 30.61 2.44
CA VAL A 429 12.12 30.46 3.32
C VAL A 429 13.37 30.47 2.46
N VAL A 430 14.04 31.62 2.40
CA VAL A 430 15.37 31.76 1.79
C VAL A 430 16.35 30.99 2.67
N VAL A 431 16.64 29.74 2.29
CA VAL A 431 17.69 28.94 2.91
C VAL A 431 19.04 29.55 2.57
N THR A 432 19.61 30.31 3.52
CA THR A 432 20.97 30.83 3.41
C THR A 432 21.96 29.67 3.36
N GLN A 433 22.54 29.43 2.18
CA GLN A 433 23.64 28.49 2.03
C GLN A 433 24.86 28.97 2.81
N ASN A 434 25.26 28.26 3.86
CA ASN A 434 26.68 27.98 4.17
C ASN A 434 26.85 27.07 5.40
N ALA A 435 27.03 25.77 5.17
CA ALA A 435 28.06 24.94 5.80
C ALA A 435 28.01 23.50 5.26
N LYS A 436 29.14 23.03 4.74
CA LYS A 436 29.48 21.64 4.34
C LYS A 436 28.51 20.56 4.86
N SER A 437 27.59 20.08 4.01
CA SER A 437 26.73 18.93 4.31
C SER A 437 27.09 17.75 3.41
N SER A 438 27.75 16.74 3.99
CA SER A 438 27.75 15.39 3.44
C SER A 438 26.34 14.81 3.52
N ARG A 439 25.86 14.18 2.44
CA ARG A 439 24.55 13.50 2.41
C ARG A 439 24.38 12.62 3.65
N ILE A 440 23.33 12.90 4.43
CA ILE A 440 22.93 12.02 5.54
C ILE A 440 22.51 10.68 4.94
N ALA A 441 23.18 9.60 5.38
CA ALA A 441 22.93 8.26 4.92
C ALA A 441 22.88 7.32 6.13
N MET A 442 21.87 6.45 6.18
CA MET A 442 21.84 5.34 7.13
C MET A 442 22.98 4.35 6.81
N LYS A 443 23.49 3.67 7.83
CA LYS A 443 24.48 2.60 7.63
C LYS A 443 23.77 1.38 7.06
N SER A 444 24.15 0.97 5.85
CA SER A 444 23.63 -0.23 5.20
C SER A 444 24.51 -1.44 5.48
N TYR A 445 23.90 -2.60 5.68
CA TYR A 445 24.56 -3.87 5.97
C TYR A 445 23.97 -4.99 5.12
N ASN A 446 24.80 -5.90 4.61
CA ASN A 446 24.33 -7.16 4.02
C ASN A 446 24.51 -8.26 5.07
N MET A 447 23.41 -8.79 5.60
CA MET A 447 23.41 -9.77 6.69
C MET A 447 24.22 -11.03 6.36
N SER A 448 24.22 -11.48 5.09
CA SER A 448 24.95 -12.68 4.66
C SER A 448 26.48 -12.50 4.64
N ALA A 449 26.97 -11.27 4.60
CA ALA A 449 28.40 -10.93 4.61
C ALA A 449 28.96 -10.64 6.01
N LEU A 450 28.11 -10.66 7.05
CA LEU A 450 28.51 -10.37 8.43
C LEU A 450 28.82 -11.65 9.22
N SER A 451 29.77 -11.55 10.15
CA SER A 451 29.98 -12.59 11.16
C SER A 451 28.77 -12.68 12.10
N ALA A 452 28.57 -13.84 12.73
CA ALA A 452 27.52 -14.00 13.75
C ALA A 452 27.68 -13.03 14.93
N ASP A 453 28.91 -12.60 15.24
CA ASP A 453 29.17 -11.58 16.26
C ASP A 453 28.79 -10.16 15.80
N ASP A 454 28.99 -9.84 14.52
CA ASP A 454 28.60 -8.53 13.99
C ASP A 454 27.09 -8.42 13.79
N GLN A 455 26.42 -9.50 13.36
CA GLN A 455 24.96 -9.59 13.39
C GLN A 455 24.41 -9.37 14.81
N ARG A 456 25.01 -10.03 15.83
CA ARG A 456 24.66 -9.79 17.24
C ARG A 456 24.83 -8.34 17.67
N LYS A 457 25.89 -7.64 17.21
CA LYS A 457 26.12 -6.21 17.52
C LYS A 457 25.06 -5.30 16.90
N LEU A 458 24.53 -5.61 15.72
CA LEU A 458 23.48 -4.80 15.08
C LEU A 458 22.14 -4.85 15.83
N LEU A 459 21.89 -5.93 16.59
CA LEU A 459 20.70 -6.07 17.45
C LEU A 459 20.85 -5.35 18.81
N LEU A 460 21.99 -4.70 19.08
CA LEU A 460 22.19 -3.93 20.30
C LEU A 460 21.59 -2.52 20.17
N ARG A 461 20.87 -2.13 21.21
CA ARG A 461 20.31 -0.78 21.39
C ARG A 461 21.39 0.21 21.83
N PRO A 462 21.29 1.51 21.47
CA PRO A 462 22.17 2.58 21.96
C PRO A 462 21.86 2.93 23.43
N ILE A 463 22.12 2.00 24.35
CA ILE A 463 21.84 2.15 25.78
C ILE A 463 23.04 2.81 26.48
N ILE A 464 22.78 3.95 27.16
CA ILE A 464 23.71 4.58 28.11
C ILE A 464 23.86 3.67 29.34
N GLN A 465 25.06 3.57 29.92
CA GLN A 465 25.32 2.70 31.07
C GLN A 465 24.36 2.99 32.24
N SER A 466 23.59 1.95 32.60
CA SER A 466 22.46 2.07 33.53
C SER A 466 22.87 2.42 34.97
N SER A 467 24.08 2.05 35.40
CA SER A 467 24.63 2.37 36.73
C SER A 467 24.63 3.87 37.02
N ASP A 468 25.07 4.66 36.05
CA ASP A 468 25.37 6.08 36.25
C ASP A 468 24.08 6.91 36.34
N ILE A 469 23.06 6.52 35.57
CA ILE A 469 21.73 7.14 35.61
C ILE A 469 21.05 6.79 36.94
N MET A 470 21.10 5.52 37.36
CA MET A 470 20.52 5.08 38.64
C MET A 470 21.16 5.82 39.83
N ALA A 471 22.49 6.02 39.81
CA ALA A 471 23.21 6.79 40.82
C ALA A 471 22.82 8.29 40.86
N ARG A 472 22.45 8.89 39.71
CA ARG A 472 21.95 10.27 39.63
C ARG A 472 20.48 10.41 40.05
N VAL A 473 19.67 9.38 39.78
CA VAL A 473 18.23 9.37 40.09
C VAL A 473 17.96 9.05 41.55
N LYS A 474 18.75 8.17 42.18
CA LYS A 474 18.50 7.78 43.58
C LYS A 474 18.40 8.97 44.56
N PRO A 475 19.29 9.98 44.56
CA PRO A 475 19.15 11.16 45.43
C PRO A 475 17.88 11.99 45.19
N ILE A 476 17.33 11.99 43.96
CA ILE A 476 16.07 12.65 43.64
C ILE A 476 14.90 11.88 44.25
N VAL A 477 14.90 10.55 44.11
CA VAL A 477 13.87 9.66 44.64
C VAL A 477 13.86 9.67 46.17
N ASP A 478 15.03 9.53 46.80
CA ASP A 478 15.20 9.63 48.26
C ASP A 478 14.76 11.01 48.77
N GLY A 479 15.15 12.09 48.08
CA GLY A 479 14.82 13.46 48.48
C GLY A 479 13.31 13.76 48.47
N VAL A 480 12.55 13.23 47.51
CA VAL A 480 11.08 13.33 47.49
C VAL A 480 10.44 12.46 48.57
N ARG A 481 10.96 11.24 48.78
CA ARG A 481 10.49 10.34 49.84
C ARG A 481 10.65 10.94 51.25
N GLU A 482 11.75 11.63 51.51
CA GLU A 482 12.07 12.19 52.82
C GLU A 482 11.42 13.55 53.10
N ARG A 483 11.16 14.36 52.06
CA ARG A 483 10.73 15.77 52.21
C ARG A 483 9.44 16.13 51.46
N GLY A 484 8.76 15.16 50.85
CA GLY A 484 7.46 15.32 50.24
C GLY A 484 7.37 16.48 49.23
N ASP A 485 6.32 17.27 49.36
CA ASP A 485 6.02 18.40 48.48
C ASP A 485 7.10 19.47 48.46
N ALA A 486 7.88 19.63 49.54
CA ALA A 486 8.99 20.60 49.58
C ALA A 486 10.11 20.23 48.60
N ALA A 487 10.44 18.94 48.47
CA ALA A 487 11.39 18.46 47.47
C ALA A 487 10.82 18.55 46.05
N LEU A 488 9.52 18.25 45.85
CA LEU A 488 8.88 18.41 44.54
C LEU A 488 9.00 19.85 44.05
N SER A 489 8.61 20.84 44.86
CA SER A 489 8.67 22.26 44.48
C SER A 489 10.10 22.72 44.16
N GLU A 490 11.09 22.27 44.93
CA GLU A 490 12.52 22.55 44.68
C GLU A 490 12.99 21.96 43.34
N LEU A 491 12.61 20.71 43.05
CA LEU A 491 13.07 19.98 41.86
C LEU A 491 12.37 20.46 40.58
N THR A 492 11.09 20.81 40.65
CA THR A 492 10.35 21.47 39.56
C THR A 492 10.93 22.87 39.29
N ALA A 493 11.24 23.66 40.33
CA ALA A 493 11.92 24.94 40.15
C ALA A 493 13.31 24.80 39.51
N LYS A 494 14.05 23.74 39.88
CA LYS A 494 15.40 23.46 39.38
C LYS A 494 15.44 22.96 37.93
N PHE A 495 14.54 22.05 37.55
CA PHE A 495 14.59 21.37 36.24
C PHE A 495 13.60 21.97 35.24
N ASP A 496 12.36 22.20 35.65
CA ASP A 496 11.31 22.76 34.79
C ASP A 496 11.36 24.31 34.79
N GLY A 497 12.03 24.93 35.77
CA GLY A 497 12.28 26.37 35.83
C GLY A 497 11.12 27.18 36.38
N VAL A 498 10.22 26.54 37.14
CA VAL A 498 8.97 27.14 37.63
C VAL A 498 8.81 26.88 39.12
N LEU A 499 8.56 27.94 39.89
CA LEU A 499 8.13 27.85 41.28
C LEU A 499 6.60 27.76 41.32
N LEU A 500 6.06 26.68 41.91
CA LEU A 500 4.62 26.44 42.00
C LEU A 500 4.13 26.65 43.44
N ASP A 501 2.98 27.30 43.60
CA ASP A 501 2.26 27.38 44.87
C ASP A 501 1.61 26.04 45.27
N LYS A 502 1.28 25.20 44.26
CA LYS A 502 0.66 23.88 44.43
C LYS A 502 1.18 22.92 43.37
N ASN A 503 1.65 21.75 43.79
CA ASN A 503 2.11 20.69 42.89
C ASN A 503 0.96 19.80 42.38
N VAL A 504 -0.26 19.95 42.87
CA VAL A 504 -1.40 19.07 42.52
C VAL A 504 -2.66 19.88 42.23
N ILE A 505 -3.30 19.56 41.11
CA ILE A 505 -4.65 20.02 40.73
C ILE A 505 -5.60 18.84 40.96
N SER A 506 -6.65 19.03 41.76
CA SER A 506 -7.65 17.98 42.03
C SER A 506 -8.92 18.20 41.22
N ALA A 507 -9.63 17.12 40.87
CA ALA A 507 -10.95 17.21 40.26
C ALA A 507 -12.00 17.79 41.23
N PRO A 508 -13.07 18.46 40.72
CA PRO A 508 -13.34 18.76 39.32
C PRO A 508 -12.40 19.83 38.75
N PHE A 509 -11.89 19.61 37.54
CA PHE A 509 -11.01 20.55 36.84
C PHE A 509 -11.81 21.74 36.29
N SER A 510 -11.21 22.94 36.28
CA SER A 510 -11.90 24.14 35.82
C SER A 510 -12.04 24.15 34.29
N PRO A 511 -13.18 24.57 33.72
CA PRO A 511 -13.38 24.64 32.26
C PRO A 511 -12.32 25.49 31.55
N GLU A 512 -11.85 26.56 32.19
CA GLU A 512 -10.83 27.48 31.68
C GLU A 512 -9.48 26.78 31.46
N SER A 513 -9.18 25.72 32.24
CA SER A 513 -7.97 24.91 32.07
C SER A 513 -8.04 23.91 30.90
N MET A 514 -9.21 23.78 30.26
CA MET A 514 -9.51 22.79 29.22
C MET A 514 -10.00 23.41 27.91
N VAL A 515 -9.76 24.71 27.70
CA VAL A 515 -10.17 25.42 26.49
C VAL A 515 -9.34 24.96 25.29
N LEU A 516 -10.01 24.40 24.30
CA LEU A 516 -9.45 23.90 23.05
C LEU A 516 -10.21 24.51 21.86
N ASP A 517 -9.54 24.64 20.72
CA ASP A 517 -10.25 24.86 19.46
C ASP A 517 -11.06 23.61 19.08
N GLU A 518 -12.10 23.82 18.28
CA GLU A 518 -13.05 22.75 17.94
C GLU A 518 -12.39 21.59 17.17
N LYS A 519 -11.43 21.87 16.28
CA LYS A 519 -10.75 20.83 15.50
C LYS A 519 -9.89 19.95 16.40
N THR A 520 -9.12 20.54 17.32
CA THR A 520 -8.31 19.80 18.29
C THR A 520 -9.19 18.99 19.24
N ARG A 521 -10.30 19.56 19.73
CA ARG A 521 -11.27 18.85 20.56
C ARG A 521 -11.85 17.62 19.83
N LEU A 522 -12.34 17.79 18.61
CA LEU A 522 -12.92 16.71 17.81
C LEU A 522 -11.89 15.60 17.49
N ALA A 523 -10.63 15.96 17.23
CA ALA A 523 -9.55 14.99 17.03
C ALA A 523 -9.25 14.16 18.30
N ILE A 524 -9.20 14.81 19.47
CA ILE A 524 -9.05 14.13 20.76
C ILE A 524 -10.27 13.25 21.06
N ASP A 525 -11.47 13.72 20.74
CA ASP A 525 -12.71 12.98 20.93
C ASP A 525 -12.74 11.70 20.09
N GLN A 526 -12.45 11.80 18.79
CA GLN A 526 -12.35 10.66 17.87
C GLN A 526 -11.27 9.66 18.30
N ALA A 527 -10.11 10.14 18.77
CA ALA A 527 -9.05 9.28 19.28
C ALA A 527 -9.48 8.54 20.55
N TYR A 528 -10.13 9.25 21.48
CA TYR A 528 -10.66 8.67 22.72
C TYR A 528 -11.66 7.54 22.43
N ASP A 529 -12.62 7.77 21.52
CA ASP A 529 -13.67 6.78 21.24
C ASP A 529 -13.10 5.53 20.56
N ASN A 530 -12.13 5.68 19.65
CA ASN A 530 -11.43 4.55 19.03
C ASN A 530 -10.61 3.74 20.05
N ILE A 531 -9.82 4.42 20.90
CA ILE A 531 -9.00 3.77 21.94
C ILE A 531 -9.90 3.06 22.97
N LYS A 532 -11.05 3.66 23.32
CA LYS A 532 -12.03 3.09 24.24
C LYS A 532 -12.74 1.88 23.65
N LYS A 533 -13.19 1.94 22.39
CA LYS A 533 -13.79 0.81 21.65
C LYS A 533 -12.83 -0.40 21.65
N PHE A 534 -11.54 -0.17 21.38
CA PHE A 534 -10.53 -1.23 21.37
C PHE A 534 -10.22 -1.82 22.75
N HIS A 535 -10.02 -1.00 23.79
CA HIS A 535 -9.72 -1.51 25.13
C HIS A 535 -10.93 -2.15 25.83
N ALA A 536 -12.14 -1.64 25.60
CA ALA A 536 -13.36 -2.25 26.14
C ALA A 536 -13.57 -3.67 25.57
N ALA A 537 -13.24 -3.90 24.30
CA ALA A 537 -13.31 -5.23 23.66
C ALA A 537 -12.34 -6.27 24.26
N GLN A 538 -11.36 -5.85 25.07
CA GLN A 538 -10.42 -6.75 25.76
C GLN A 538 -10.93 -7.24 27.13
N LEU A 539 -12.04 -6.68 27.64
CA LEU A 539 -12.58 -7.05 28.94
C LEU A 539 -13.15 -8.47 28.94
N GLN A 540 -12.73 -9.27 29.93
CA GLN A 540 -13.32 -10.59 30.19
C GLN A 540 -14.59 -10.43 31.05
N GLU A 541 -15.73 -10.20 30.40
CA GLU A 541 -17.03 -10.03 31.07
C GLU A 541 -17.45 -11.23 31.94
N LYS A 542 -16.99 -12.43 31.59
CA LYS A 542 -17.27 -13.68 32.31
C LYS A 542 -15.99 -14.21 32.94
N ALA A 543 -16.07 -14.59 34.21
CA ALA A 543 -15.00 -15.30 34.88
C ALA A 543 -14.73 -16.64 34.17
N LEU A 544 -13.46 -17.01 34.04
CA LEU A 544 -13.08 -18.37 33.69
C LEU A 544 -13.46 -19.27 34.87
N VAL A 545 -14.19 -20.34 34.60
CA VAL A 545 -14.60 -21.36 35.58
C VAL A 545 -14.30 -22.73 34.98
N VAL A 546 -13.50 -23.54 35.67
CA VAL A 546 -13.07 -24.86 35.22
C VAL A 546 -13.17 -25.83 36.40
N GLU A 547 -14.01 -26.86 36.29
CA GLU A 547 -13.99 -28.00 37.20
C GLU A 547 -12.87 -28.95 36.75
N THR A 548 -11.76 -28.99 37.50
CA THR A 548 -10.58 -29.79 37.11
C THR A 548 -10.75 -31.27 37.46
N MET A 549 -11.56 -31.56 38.47
CA MET A 549 -12.09 -32.89 38.83
C MET A 549 -13.36 -32.68 39.67
N PRO A 550 -14.25 -33.69 39.80
CA PRO A 550 -15.53 -33.54 40.50
C PRO A 550 -15.41 -32.89 41.88
N GLY A 551 -16.09 -31.75 42.06
CA GLY A 551 -16.08 -30.95 43.29
C GLY A 551 -14.93 -29.95 43.42
N VAL A 552 -13.98 -29.90 42.47
CA VAL A 552 -12.84 -28.95 42.49
C VAL A 552 -12.97 -27.97 41.33
N VAL A 553 -13.57 -26.81 41.65
CA VAL A 553 -13.81 -25.72 40.71
C VAL A 553 -12.76 -24.63 40.88
N CYS A 554 -11.92 -24.45 39.87
CA CYS A 554 -10.99 -23.33 39.76
C CYS A 554 -11.66 -22.16 39.04
N THR A 555 -11.45 -20.93 39.52
CA THR A 555 -11.98 -19.71 38.88
C THR A 555 -10.92 -18.62 38.74
N ARG A 556 -10.99 -17.84 37.65
CA ARG A 556 -10.20 -16.63 37.44
C ARG A 556 -11.11 -15.49 36.97
N PHE A 557 -11.08 -14.38 37.69
CA PHE A 557 -11.80 -13.15 37.36
C PHE A 557 -10.86 -11.94 37.45
N ALA A 558 -11.17 -10.86 36.73
CA ALA A 558 -10.40 -9.63 36.79
C ALA A 558 -10.82 -8.75 37.98
N ARG A 559 -9.87 -7.96 38.49
CA ARG A 559 -10.11 -6.81 39.37
C ARG A 559 -9.21 -5.66 38.91
N PRO A 560 -9.69 -4.41 38.89
CA PRO A 560 -8.82 -3.27 38.66
C PRO A 560 -7.75 -3.17 39.75
N ILE A 561 -6.61 -2.59 39.38
CA ILE A 561 -5.70 -2.00 40.35
C ILE A 561 -6.40 -0.73 40.86
N GLU A 562 -6.47 -0.56 42.18
CA GLU A 562 -7.26 0.51 42.79
C GLU A 562 -6.75 1.90 42.39
N ARG A 563 -5.44 2.13 42.56
CA ARG A 563 -4.79 3.43 42.35
C ARG A 563 -3.69 3.32 41.30
N VAL A 564 -3.76 4.13 40.24
CA VAL A 564 -2.78 4.13 39.16
C VAL A 564 -2.23 5.53 38.90
N GLY A 565 -0.90 5.61 38.74
CA GLY A 565 -0.17 6.82 38.39
C GLY A 565 0.26 6.76 36.93
N LEU A 566 -0.09 7.77 36.15
CA LEU A 566 0.08 7.81 34.70
C LEU A 566 1.02 8.96 34.35
N TYR A 567 2.27 8.64 34.06
CA TYR A 567 3.26 9.66 33.66
C TYR A 567 3.08 10.02 32.18
N VAL A 568 2.82 11.29 31.92
CA VAL A 568 2.65 11.89 30.59
C VAL A 568 3.81 12.86 30.34
N PRO A 569 4.78 12.52 29.46
CA PRO A 569 5.91 13.40 29.20
C PRO A 569 5.49 14.75 28.62
N GLY A 570 6.32 15.76 28.85
CA GLY A 570 6.15 17.11 28.33
C GLY A 570 7.48 17.85 28.24
N GLY A 571 7.43 19.18 28.13
CA GLY A 571 8.62 20.03 28.01
C GLY A 571 8.85 20.47 26.56
N THR A 572 9.54 19.66 25.76
CA THR A 572 9.84 19.98 24.35
C THR A 572 8.70 19.65 23.39
N ALA A 573 7.79 18.75 23.76
CA ALA A 573 6.63 18.34 22.99
C ALA A 573 5.40 18.19 23.91
N VAL A 574 4.21 18.22 23.32
CA VAL A 574 2.91 18.12 24.00
C VAL A 574 2.27 16.78 23.62
N LEU A 575 2.03 15.89 24.58
CA LEU A 575 1.68 14.48 24.33
C LEU A 575 0.32 14.05 24.94
N PRO A 576 -0.82 14.64 24.52
CA PRO A 576 -2.15 14.20 24.96
C PRO A 576 -2.49 12.78 24.49
N SER A 577 -1.84 12.29 23.42
CA SER A 577 -1.90 10.90 22.97
C SER A 577 -1.47 9.91 24.06
N THR A 578 -0.41 10.21 24.82
CA THR A 578 0.02 9.39 25.96
C THR A 578 -1.02 9.43 27.09
N ALA A 579 -1.61 10.59 27.38
CA ALA A 579 -2.68 10.70 28.38
C ALA A 579 -3.91 9.84 28.00
N LEU A 580 -4.28 9.79 26.71
CA LEU A 580 -5.35 8.94 26.21
C LEU A 580 -5.00 7.45 26.36
N MET A 581 -3.83 7.03 25.85
CA MET A 581 -3.38 5.64 25.86
C MET A 581 -3.19 5.05 27.26
N LEU A 582 -2.95 5.89 28.27
CA LEU A 582 -2.84 5.46 29.68
C LEU A 582 -4.17 5.57 30.44
N GLY A 583 -4.87 6.69 30.30
CA GLY A 583 -6.06 6.98 31.09
C GLY A 583 -7.30 6.18 30.67
N ILE A 584 -7.47 5.93 29.37
CA ILE A 584 -8.61 5.18 28.86
C ILE A 584 -8.62 3.72 29.35
N PRO A 585 -7.55 2.92 29.23
CA PRO A 585 -7.56 1.56 29.79
C PRO A 585 -7.71 1.53 31.32
N ALA A 586 -7.21 2.54 32.05
CA ALA A 586 -7.45 2.65 33.49
C ALA A 586 -8.94 2.87 33.82
N ALA A 587 -9.60 3.79 33.10
CA ALA A 587 -11.03 4.04 33.24
C ALA A 587 -11.88 2.81 32.82
N VAL A 588 -11.50 2.14 31.74
CA VAL A 588 -12.16 0.91 31.23
C VAL A 588 -12.00 -0.26 32.21
N ALA A 589 -10.84 -0.39 32.86
CA ALA A 589 -10.62 -1.41 33.89
C ALA A 589 -11.42 -1.13 35.18
N GLY A 590 -11.79 0.14 35.43
CA GLY A 590 -12.47 0.58 36.65
C GLY A 590 -11.52 0.92 37.80
N CYS A 591 -10.33 1.44 37.51
CA CYS A 591 -9.45 2.02 38.54
C CYS A 591 -10.17 3.17 39.25
N SER A 592 -10.19 3.17 40.59
CA SER A 592 -10.94 4.15 41.40
C SER A 592 -10.17 5.45 41.63
N GLU A 593 -8.84 5.41 41.58
CA GLU A 593 -7.99 6.60 41.65
C GLU A 593 -7.01 6.63 40.47
N ILE A 594 -7.15 7.64 39.61
CA ILE A 594 -6.29 7.86 38.45
C ILE A 594 -5.56 9.20 38.63
N VAL A 595 -4.24 9.14 38.81
CA VAL A 595 -3.36 10.30 38.98
C VAL A 595 -2.57 10.48 37.69
N ILE A 596 -2.65 11.65 37.05
CA ILE A 596 -1.83 11.96 35.86
C ILE A 596 -0.67 12.86 36.28
N ALA A 597 0.57 12.47 36.01
CA ALA A 597 1.75 13.29 36.27
C ALA A 597 2.31 13.88 34.98
N THR A 598 2.52 15.19 34.93
CA THR A 598 3.06 15.87 33.75
C THR A 598 3.78 17.18 34.13
N PRO A 599 4.91 17.54 33.50
CA PRO A 599 5.64 18.77 33.83
C PRO A 599 4.85 20.03 33.45
N PRO A 600 5.00 21.13 34.20
CA PRO A 600 4.36 22.41 33.88
C PRO A 600 4.94 23.08 32.63
N ARG A 601 4.11 23.91 31.99
CA ARG A 601 4.59 24.98 31.10
C ARG A 601 5.35 26.03 31.91
N LYS A 602 6.09 26.93 31.24
CA LYS A 602 6.90 27.99 31.89
C LYS A 602 6.09 29.01 32.71
N ASP A 603 4.77 29.05 32.54
CA ASP A 603 3.82 29.85 33.33
C ASP A 603 3.22 29.09 34.53
N GLY A 604 3.62 27.83 34.76
CA GLY A 604 3.12 26.95 35.82
C GLY A 604 1.82 26.21 35.50
N SER A 605 1.21 26.45 34.35
CA SER A 605 -0.01 25.76 33.92
C SER A 605 0.28 24.45 33.18
N ILE A 606 -0.74 23.58 33.07
CA ILE A 606 -0.71 22.41 32.19
C ILE A 606 -1.32 22.77 30.83
N VAL A 607 -0.88 22.09 29.79
CA VAL A 607 -1.43 22.18 28.43
C VAL A 607 -2.92 21.76 28.42
N PRO A 608 -3.84 22.54 27.80
CA PRO A 608 -5.28 22.27 27.87
C PRO A 608 -5.69 20.90 27.32
N GLU A 609 -4.94 20.35 26.36
CA GLU A 609 -5.19 19.04 25.77
C GLU A 609 -5.06 17.92 26.80
N VAL A 610 -4.03 17.98 27.67
CA VAL A 610 -3.83 16.99 28.74
C VAL A 610 -4.85 17.18 29.85
N MET A 611 -5.24 18.42 30.18
CA MET A 611 -6.31 18.68 31.15
C MET A 611 -7.68 18.18 30.66
N TYR A 612 -8.00 18.38 29.39
CA TYR A 612 -9.23 17.87 28.77
C TYR A 612 -9.27 16.34 28.76
N VAL A 613 -8.15 15.69 28.42
CA VAL A 613 -8.05 14.22 28.51
C VAL A 613 -8.15 13.74 29.96
N ALA A 614 -7.49 14.41 30.92
CA ALA A 614 -7.59 14.09 32.35
C ALA A 614 -9.05 14.11 32.84
N HIS A 615 -9.83 15.12 32.43
CA HIS A 615 -11.26 15.14 32.69
C HIS A 615 -12.01 13.98 32.03
N LYS A 616 -11.77 13.72 30.73
CA LYS A 616 -12.50 12.70 29.95
C LYS A 616 -12.21 11.25 30.39
N VAL A 617 -11.07 10.99 31.03
CA VAL A 617 -10.73 9.68 31.63
C VAL A 617 -11.12 9.58 33.12
N GLY A 618 -11.67 10.64 33.72
CA GLY A 618 -12.05 10.63 35.13
C GLY A 618 -10.86 10.67 36.10
N ALA A 619 -9.76 11.33 35.72
CA ALA A 619 -8.61 11.50 36.62
C ALA A 619 -9.02 12.24 37.90
N SER A 620 -8.64 11.71 39.06
CA SER A 620 -8.94 12.33 40.35
C SER A 620 -8.01 13.53 40.61
N LYS A 621 -6.77 13.45 40.12
CA LYS A 621 -5.71 14.44 40.32
C LYS A 621 -4.76 14.53 39.13
N VAL A 622 -4.22 15.72 38.90
CA VAL A 622 -3.08 15.99 38.04
C VAL A 622 -1.92 16.49 38.90
N LEU A 623 -0.81 15.74 38.91
CA LEU A 623 0.46 16.10 39.52
C LEU A 623 1.27 16.94 38.52
N VAL A 624 1.52 18.20 38.88
CA VAL A 624 2.25 19.21 38.12
C VAL A 624 3.76 19.06 38.36
N ALA A 625 4.31 17.93 37.92
CA ALA A 625 5.74 17.63 38.02
C ALA A 625 6.17 16.66 36.91
N GLY A 626 7.41 16.83 36.43
CA GLY A 626 8.05 15.89 35.50
C GLY A 626 9.07 14.96 36.17
N GLY A 627 9.79 14.21 35.33
CA GLY A 627 11.03 13.55 35.69
C GLY A 627 10.94 12.46 36.77
N ALA A 628 12.06 12.18 37.40
CA ALA A 628 12.18 11.20 38.47
C ALA A 628 11.40 11.60 39.74
N GLN A 629 11.28 12.92 39.99
CA GLN A 629 10.58 13.46 41.15
C GLN A 629 9.08 13.13 41.11
N ALA A 630 8.45 13.21 39.94
CA ALA A 630 7.04 12.83 39.78
C ALA A 630 6.79 11.33 40.00
N ILE A 631 7.70 10.48 39.53
CA ILE A 631 7.63 9.02 39.77
C ILE A 631 7.76 8.71 41.26
N ALA A 632 8.70 9.36 41.96
CA ALA A 632 8.87 9.19 43.40
C ALA A 632 7.62 9.64 44.19
N ALA A 633 7.02 10.77 43.82
CA ALA A 633 5.80 11.27 44.45
C ALA A 633 4.61 10.31 44.31
N MET A 634 4.41 9.72 43.13
CA MET A 634 3.37 8.69 42.95
C MET A 634 3.72 7.38 43.67
N ALA A 635 5.01 7.01 43.74
CA ALA A 635 5.44 5.73 44.33
C ALA A 635 5.34 5.70 45.86
N TYR A 636 5.71 6.79 46.54
CA TYR A 636 5.71 6.87 48.01
C TYR A 636 4.53 7.69 48.57
N GLY A 637 3.92 8.54 47.76
CA GLY A 637 2.99 9.58 48.21
C GLY A 637 3.72 10.81 48.77
N THR A 638 3.02 11.94 48.81
CA THR A 638 3.40 13.19 49.48
C THR A 638 2.18 13.76 50.22
N GLU A 639 2.31 14.95 50.80
CA GLU A 639 1.22 15.66 51.47
C GLU A 639 0.03 15.96 50.52
N SER A 640 0.30 16.20 49.23
CA SER A 640 -0.74 16.46 48.22
C SER A 640 -0.92 15.34 47.18
N CYS A 641 0.13 14.59 46.84
CA CYS A 641 0.08 13.48 45.87
C CYS A 641 -0.21 12.15 46.59
N PRO A 642 -1.29 11.42 46.23
CA PRO A 642 -1.55 10.11 46.81
C PRO A 642 -0.54 9.08 46.29
N LYS A 643 -0.24 8.07 47.13
CA LYS A 643 0.55 6.89 46.74
C LYS A 643 -0.30 5.97 45.87
N VAL A 644 0.21 5.60 44.69
CA VAL A 644 -0.44 4.68 43.75
C VAL A 644 0.14 3.27 43.86
N ASP A 645 -0.54 2.27 43.31
CA ASP A 645 -0.11 0.86 43.37
C ASP A 645 0.52 0.37 42.06
N LYS A 646 0.28 1.09 40.96
CA LYS A 646 1.00 0.90 39.69
C LYS A 646 1.30 2.23 39.02
N ILE A 647 2.53 2.39 38.53
CA ILE A 647 2.95 3.53 37.71
C ILE A 647 3.14 3.09 36.26
N CYS A 648 2.42 3.73 35.35
CA CYS A 648 2.47 3.50 33.91
C CYS A 648 2.96 4.75 33.18
N GLY A 649 3.50 4.56 31.98
CA GLY A 649 3.83 5.62 31.04
C GLY A 649 5.29 5.65 30.56
N PRO A 650 5.53 6.11 29.33
CA PRO A 650 6.87 6.29 28.78
C PRO A 650 7.57 7.49 29.42
N GLY A 651 8.87 7.63 29.21
CA GLY A 651 9.61 8.81 29.63
C GLY A 651 11.08 8.69 29.26
N ASN A 652 11.84 9.75 29.52
CA ASN A 652 13.29 9.71 29.30
C ASN A 652 13.98 8.72 30.26
N GLN A 653 15.27 8.48 30.01
CA GLN A 653 16.11 7.60 30.83
C GLN A 653 16.05 7.84 32.36
N TYR A 654 15.81 9.07 32.84
CA TYR A 654 15.68 9.37 34.27
C TYR A 654 14.32 8.91 34.83
N VAL A 655 13.24 9.04 34.06
CA VAL A 655 11.91 8.53 34.40
C VAL A 655 11.93 7.00 34.45
N THR A 656 12.52 6.35 33.45
CA THR A 656 12.66 4.88 33.41
C THR A 656 13.53 4.36 34.57
N ALA A 657 14.66 5.01 34.86
CA ALA A 657 15.49 4.66 36.01
C ALA A 657 14.74 4.86 37.34
N ALA A 658 13.93 5.92 37.49
CA ALA A 658 13.11 6.13 38.68
C ALA A 658 12.07 5.01 38.85
N LYS A 659 11.34 4.67 37.78
CA LYS A 659 10.38 3.55 37.74
C LYS A 659 11.05 2.23 38.14
N MET A 660 12.27 1.98 37.64
CA MET A 660 13.05 0.79 37.97
C MET A 660 13.55 0.76 39.42
N LEU A 661 13.91 1.91 40.00
CA LEU A 661 14.31 2.02 41.41
C LEU A 661 13.12 1.85 42.36
N THR A 662 11.98 2.48 42.05
CA THR A 662 10.81 2.41 42.94
C THR A 662 10.20 1.01 42.97
N GLN A 663 10.16 0.26 41.86
CA GLN A 663 9.58 -1.10 41.84
C GLN A 663 10.38 -2.14 42.65
N ILE A 664 11.70 -1.95 42.81
CA ILE A 664 12.57 -2.89 43.56
C ILE A 664 12.65 -2.54 45.04
N ASP A 665 12.22 -1.34 45.43
CA ASP A 665 12.10 -0.94 46.82
C ASP A 665 10.83 -1.54 47.44
N SER A 666 11.01 -2.54 48.30
CA SER A 666 9.91 -3.22 49.00
C SER A 666 9.09 -2.31 49.91
N SER A 667 9.57 -1.09 50.22
CA SER A 667 8.82 -0.10 51.00
C SER A 667 7.94 0.84 50.17
N SER A 668 8.11 0.89 48.85
CA SER A 668 7.17 1.61 47.96
C SER A 668 5.89 0.81 47.73
N LEU A 669 6.01 -0.53 47.65
CA LEU A 669 4.94 -1.43 47.21
C LEU A 669 4.25 -0.92 45.92
N VAL A 670 5.05 -0.44 44.96
CA VAL A 670 4.56 0.01 43.64
C VAL A 670 5.04 -0.94 42.55
N SER A 671 4.15 -1.27 41.62
CA SER A 671 4.50 -1.96 40.38
C SER A 671 4.66 -0.98 39.23
N ILE A 672 5.28 -1.38 38.12
CA ILE A 672 5.29 -0.61 36.87
C ILE A 672 4.72 -1.43 35.71
N ASP A 673 4.36 -0.75 34.63
CA ASP A 673 4.01 -1.37 33.34
C ASP A 673 5.22 -2.09 32.72
N MET A 674 6.28 -1.34 32.41
CA MET A 674 7.53 -1.82 31.82
C MET A 674 8.65 -0.76 31.95
N PRO A 675 9.93 -1.17 31.89
CA PRO A 675 11.03 -0.25 31.58
C PRO A 675 10.86 0.25 30.13
N ALA A 676 10.62 1.56 29.96
CA ALA A 676 10.52 2.17 28.64
C ALA A 676 11.93 2.55 28.14
N GLY A 677 12.30 2.04 26.96
CA GLY A 677 13.49 2.51 26.23
C GLY A 677 13.20 3.75 25.39
N PRO A 678 14.21 4.26 24.66
CA PRO A 678 13.98 5.20 23.56
C PRO A 678 13.02 4.62 22.51
N SER A 679 12.42 5.50 21.71
CA SER A 679 11.44 5.08 20.70
C SER A 679 12.13 4.33 19.55
N GLU A 680 11.61 3.17 19.19
CA GLU A 680 12.19 2.24 18.21
C GLU A 680 11.22 1.98 17.05
N LEU A 681 11.74 1.84 15.82
CA LEU A 681 10.96 1.40 14.65
C LEU A 681 11.82 0.49 13.74
N LEU A 682 11.22 -0.58 13.26
CA LEU A 682 11.81 -1.50 12.27
C LEU A 682 10.77 -1.73 11.16
N VAL A 683 11.13 -1.56 9.88
CA VAL A 683 10.14 -1.46 8.79
C VAL A 683 9.97 -2.72 7.93
N ILE A 684 11.04 -3.40 7.50
CA ILE A 684 10.96 -4.55 6.54
C ILE A 684 10.24 -4.20 5.23
N ALA A 685 10.84 -3.31 4.42
CA ALA A 685 10.32 -3.02 3.08
C ALA A 685 10.64 -4.15 2.08
N ASP A 686 9.67 -4.48 1.24
CA ASP A 686 9.84 -5.32 0.04
C ASP A 686 9.70 -4.49 -1.25
N MET A 687 9.76 -5.16 -2.41
CA MET A 687 9.64 -4.51 -3.71
C MET A 687 8.27 -3.88 -4.02
N THR A 688 7.23 -4.17 -3.23
CA THR A 688 5.89 -3.56 -3.36
C THR A 688 5.74 -2.29 -2.50
N SER A 689 6.68 -2.07 -1.59
CA SER A 689 6.64 -0.98 -0.61
C SER A 689 6.93 0.38 -1.27
N ILE A 690 6.08 1.37 -0.99
CA ILE A 690 6.25 2.74 -1.53
C ILE A 690 7.42 3.42 -0.80
N PRO A 691 8.54 3.78 -1.47
CA PRO A 691 9.74 4.27 -0.78
C PRO A 691 9.51 5.58 0.00
N ALA A 692 8.57 6.42 -0.45
CA ALA A 692 8.20 7.64 0.25
C ALA A 692 7.52 7.36 1.60
N TYR A 693 6.74 6.28 1.70
CA TYR A 693 6.06 5.89 2.95
C TYR A 693 7.04 5.25 3.92
N VAL A 694 7.90 4.35 3.43
CA VAL A 694 9.02 3.80 4.19
C VAL A 694 9.90 4.92 4.78
N ALA A 695 10.21 5.95 3.99
CA ALA A 695 10.98 7.10 4.45
C ALA A 695 10.21 7.96 5.47
N SER A 696 8.91 8.21 5.29
CA SER A 696 8.10 8.96 6.26
C SER A 696 7.95 8.21 7.58
N ASP A 697 7.79 6.89 7.55
CA ASP A 697 7.66 6.06 8.75
C ASP A 697 8.97 6.08 9.56
N LEU A 698 10.12 5.86 8.91
CA LEU A 698 11.44 6.00 9.54
C LEU A 698 11.65 7.40 10.14
N LEU A 699 11.23 8.47 9.45
CA LEU A 699 11.35 9.83 9.96
C LEU A 699 10.41 10.12 11.14
N SER A 700 9.19 9.57 11.13
CA SER A 700 8.19 9.76 12.19
C SER A 700 8.64 9.26 13.57
N GLN A 701 9.52 8.25 13.62
CA GLN A 701 10.12 7.79 14.87
C GLN A 701 11.46 8.48 15.18
N ALA A 702 12.21 8.87 14.15
CA ALA A 702 13.47 9.59 14.31
C ALA A 702 13.30 11.02 14.86
N GLU A 703 12.17 11.67 14.61
CA GLU A 703 11.88 13.01 15.19
C GLU A 703 11.62 12.98 16.70
N HIS A 704 11.30 11.82 17.27
CA HIS A 704 10.89 11.68 18.68
C HIS A 704 12.04 11.94 19.69
N GLY A 705 13.29 11.78 19.26
CA GLY A 705 14.46 12.01 20.13
C GLY A 705 15.79 11.66 19.47
N THR A 706 16.88 12.28 19.94
CA THR A 706 18.25 11.96 19.49
C THR A 706 18.72 10.56 19.91
N ASP A 707 17.98 9.93 20.83
CA ASP A 707 18.16 8.57 21.32
C ASP A 707 17.26 7.54 20.62
N SER A 708 16.32 7.95 19.75
CA SER A 708 15.52 7.03 18.93
C SER A 708 16.38 6.18 18.01
N GLN A 709 15.97 4.92 17.77
CA GLN A 709 16.63 4.00 16.85
C GLN A 709 15.65 3.52 15.77
N VAL A 710 16.04 3.72 14.50
CA VAL A 710 15.24 3.28 13.34
C VAL A 710 16.04 2.34 12.45
N VAL A 711 15.37 1.29 11.98
CA VAL A 711 15.92 0.21 11.17
C VAL A 711 15.00 -0.03 9.97
N LEU A 712 15.59 -0.27 8.80
CA LEU A 712 14.88 -0.68 7.59
C LEU A 712 15.08 -2.17 7.35
#